data_AF-A0AAN7WV86-F1
#
_entry.id   AF-A0AAN7WV86-F1
#
_cell.length_a   1.000
_cell.length_b   1.000
_cell.length_c   1.000
_cell.angle_alpha   90.00
_cell.angle_beta   90.00
_cell.angle_gamma   90.00
#
_symmetry.space_group_name_H-M   'P 1'
#
loop_
_entity.id
_entity.type
_entity.pdbx_description
1 polymer ?
#
loop_
_entity_poly.entity_id
_entity_poly.type
_entity_poly.pdbx_seq_one_letter_code
_entity_poly.pdbx_strand_id
1 'polypeptide(L)'
;MLYIYRASHRQENRPRKRRVRDRALQEHGKQLSCRGRAGAGCLMPSGSFWCSPRGVEGINPELKLCLHLRETSSEQPEHCGAPPEDTPRTLELENNLLLSLASVWQSFYLLRTQTGRQAVTGERGVIPAARAQGRLVGGGRESAATHSFFDSRQRERSLPHQHMSTEPSLERDLDGLGKQATDGHTRLTDISGGTEGGSMASIPEYYASKNVLITGATGFMGKVLVEKLLRACPEVKALYLLVRPKAGQSMEERVSDMMTCKLFDRVREDNPDFHQKIIPISSELTQPGLAISPEDVETLSACINVVFHCAATIRFDEPLKHALQLNVIATQQLLGLAKQMHHLEAFVHISTAYANCNRKHIDEVIYPPPVEPKKLIDSLEWMDDSIVRDITPRLIGDRPNTYTYTKALAECVVQQEQDKLNIAIIRPSIVGASWQEPVPGWIDNFNGPSGVFIAAGKGILRTMRANNDAVADLIPVDMVINLTLAAGWYTAVHRPKSALVYNCTTGGINPFHWGQIEHHVMSSFKRNPLEQAFRRPNANITSNYLMNQYWILVSHKFPALIYDFVLRLSGQKPQMMRIFNRLHKAIGLLEYFSSQDWEWNSENMSMLMSQLTPEDRRTFNFDVRQLNWPEYIENYCIGTKKYVLNEDMSDIPAARQHLRKLRNIRYTFNTVLVVFIWRVFIARSQMARNIWRRRQPWPLAVSRMQHLRL
;
A
#
# COMPACT_ATOMS: atom_id res chain seq x y z
N MET A 1 17.64 42.70 40.06
CA MET A 1 18.34 42.92 38.76
C MET A 1 17.33 42.61 37.66
N LEU A 2 16.48 43.58 37.31
CA LEU A 2 16.62 44.53 36.18
C LEU A 2 16.45 43.84 34.82
N TYR A 3 15.48 44.16 33.95
CA TYR A 3 14.34 45.08 34.00
C TYR A 3 13.32 44.69 32.91
N ILE A 4 12.05 45.01 33.19
CA ILE A 4 10.84 44.85 32.39
C ILE A 4 10.75 45.97 31.33
N TYR A 5 10.10 45.77 30.17
CA TYR A 5 9.12 46.76 29.66
C TYR A 5 8.12 46.19 28.65
N ARG A 6 6.85 46.53 28.91
CA ARG A 6 5.61 46.24 28.19
C ARG A 6 4.94 47.60 28.03
N ALA A 7 4.51 48.00 26.84
CA ALA A 7 3.52 49.06 26.70
C ALA A 7 2.87 49.10 25.32
N SER A 8 1.54 48.97 25.34
CA SER A 8 0.57 49.27 24.30
C SER A 8 0.47 50.78 24.05
N HIS A 9 0.07 51.19 22.83
CA HIS A 9 -1.02 52.18 22.65
C HIS A 9 -1.52 52.25 21.20
N ARG A 10 -2.85 52.15 21.05
CA ARG A 10 -3.64 52.62 19.91
C ARG A 10 -3.64 54.15 19.88
N GLN A 11 -3.63 54.75 18.68
CA GLN A 11 -4.57 55.83 18.34
C GLN A 11 -4.68 56.06 16.82
N GLU A 12 -5.89 56.43 16.42
CA GLU A 12 -6.40 56.67 15.08
C GLU A 12 -5.94 57.99 14.43
N ASN A 13 -6.19 58.04 13.11
CA ASN A 13 -6.73 59.14 12.30
C ASN A 13 -5.87 59.70 11.13
N ARG A 14 -6.60 59.81 10.01
CA ARG A 14 -6.24 60.03 8.59
C ARG A 14 -5.83 61.52 8.27
N PRO A 15 -5.87 61.99 7.00
CA PRO A 15 -4.89 61.79 5.91
C PRO A 15 -4.38 63.16 5.35
N ARG A 16 -3.35 63.17 4.48
CA ARG A 16 -3.04 64.36 3.66
C ARG A 16 -2.97 64.05 2.16
N LYS A 17 -3.84 64.77 1.45
CA LYS A 17 -4.01 64.93 0.00
C LYS A 17 -2.74 65.40 -0.69
N ARG A 18 -2.50 64.94 -1.92
CA ARG A 18 -2.03 65.80 -3.03
C ARG A 18 -2.83 65.46 -4.30
N ARG A 19 -3.53 66.48 -4.81
CA ARG A 19 -4.17 66.57 -6.13
C ARG A 19 -3.16 67.07 -7.16
N VAL A 20 -3.58 66.99 -8.43
CA VAL A 20 -3.22 67.74 -9.66
C VAL A 20 -2.79 66.73 -10.74
N ARG A 21 -3.38 66.64 -11.94
CA ARG A 21 -4.46 67.36 -12.64
C ARG A 21 -4.95 66.47 -13.80
N ASP A 22 -6.19 66.70 -14.19
CA ASP A 22 -6.93 66.10 -15.31
C ASP A 22 -6.31 66.36 -16.70
N ARG A 23 -6.54 65.45 -17.65
CA ARG A 23 -7.30 65.74 -18.88
C ARG A 23 -7.71 64.47 -19.62
N ALA A 24 -9.01 64.39 -19.89
CA ALA A 24 -9.69 63.43 -20.74
C ALA A 24 -9.75 63.90 -22.20
N LEU A 25 -10.03 62.96 -23.12
CA LEU A 25 -10.86 62.99 -24.34
C LEU A 25 -10.62 61.64 -25.06
N GLN A 26 -11.59 60.70 -25.16
CA GLN A 26 -12.65 60.58 -26.20
C GLN A 26 -12.09 60.85 -27.62
N GLU A 27 -12.29 60.06 -28.68
CA GLU A 27 -13.40 59.16 -29.04
C GLU A 27 -13.07 58.43 -30.37
N HIS A 28 -13.84 57.37 -30.69
CA HIS A 28 -14.10 56.74 -32.01
C HIS A 28 -12.90 56.15 -32.80
N GLY A 29 -12.89 54.90 -33.29
CA GLY A 29 -13.96 54.08 -33.85
C GLY A 29 -13.83 54.05 -35.38
N LYS A 30 -13.37 52.93 -35.97
CA LYS A 30 -13.80 52.40 -37.27
C LYS A 30 -13.10 51.11 -37.68
N GLN A 31 -13.93 50.16 -38.09
CA GLN A 31 -13.65 48.94 -38.85
C GLN A 31 -12.94 49.25 -40.17
N LEU A 32 -12.14 48.31 -40.69
CA LEU A 32 -12.30 47.79 -42.05
C LEU A 32 -11.43 46.55 -42.31
N SER A 33 -12.08 45.53 -42.84
CA SER A 33 -11.50 44.31 -43.41
C SER A 33 -10.74 44.61 -44.70
N CYS A 34 -9.77 43.77 -45.07
CA CYS A 34 -9.73 43.21 -46.43
C CYS A 34 -8.76 42.02 -46.57
N ARG A 35 -9.21 41.10 -47.42
CA ARG A 35 -8.61 39.84 -47.90
C ARG A 35 -7.32 40.07 -48.71
N GLY A 36 -6.52 39.02 -48.89
CA GLY A 36 -5.70 38.87 -50.10
C GLY A 36 -4.53 37.88 -49.98
N ARG A 37 -4.47 36.93 -50.92
CA ARG A 37 -3.55 35.77 -51.02
C ARG A 37 -2.18 36.08 -51.64
N ALA A 38 -1.34 35.03 -51.63
CA ALA A 38 -0.10 34.73 -52.39
C ALA A 38 1.19 35.02 -51.59
N GLY A 39 2.20 34.16 -51.51
CA GLY A 39 2.61 32.98 -52.30
C GLY A 39 4.14 33.06 -52.47
N ALA A 40 4.85 31.92 -52.35
CA ALA A 40 6.32 31.74 -52.36
C ALA A 40 7.05 32.12 -51.05
N GLY A 41 8.01 31.39 -50.51
CA GLY A 41 8.79 30.26 -51.00
C GLY A 41 10.22 30.39 -50.48
N CYS A 42 10.70 29.35 -49.80
CA CYS A 42 12.11 28.98 -49.54
C CYS A 42 12.88 29.48 -48.29
N LEU A 43 13.37 28.45 -47.57
CA LEU A 43 14.68 28.26 -46.91
C LEU A 43 14.89 28.71 -45.44
N MET A 44 14.63 27.75 -44.52
CA MET A 44 15.48 27.18 -43.42
C MET A 44 16.35 28.11 -42.52
N PRO A 45 16.81 27.67 -41.32
CA PRO A 45 16.21 26.78 -40.30
C PRO A 45 16.38 27.28 -38.83
N SER A 46 15.73 26.55 -37.92
CA SER A 46 16.18 26.17 -36.56
C SER A 46 16.52 27.24 -35.52
N GLY A 47 15.72 27.27 -34.45
CA GLY A 47 16.11 27.90 -33.18
C GLY A 47 14.96 28.15 -32.22
N SER A 48 14.24 27.12 -31.79
CA SER A 48 13.24 27.25 -30.71
C SER A 48 13.52 26.30 -29.56
N PHE A 49 14.09 26.91 -28.51
CA PHE A 49 14.01 26.49 -27.12
C PHE A 49 12.63 25.92 -26.77
N TRP A 50 12.55 24.65 -26.39
CA TRP A 50 11.42 24.13 -25.63
C TRP A 50 11.92 23.22 -24.51
N CYS A 51 11.68 23.67 -23.28
CA CYS A 51 11.86 22.91 -22.05
C CYS A 51 10.99 21.66 -22.09
N SER A 52 11.61 20.50 -21.88
CA SER A 52 10.95 19.20 -21.70
C SER A 52 10.48 19.05 -20.25
N PRO A 53 9.20 18.72 -19.98
CA PRO A 53 8.81 18.16 -18.71
C PRO A 53 8.91 16.63 -18.77
N ARG A 54 9.95 16.08 -18.15
CA ARG A 54 10.02 14.66 -17.79
C ARG A 54 9.07 14.41 -16.62
N GLY A 55 8.08 13.55 -16.82
CA GLY A 55 7.10 13.25 -15.78
C GLY A 55 6.38 11.93 -15.99
N VAL A 56 7.09 10.81 -16.11
CA VAL A 56 6.48 9.48 -15.99
C VAL A 56 7.49 8.51 -15.36
N GLU A 57 7.10 7.92 -14.22
CA GLU A 57 7.31 6.52 -13.79
C GLU A 57 7.33 6.44 -12.25
N GLY A 58 6.26 5.83 -11.70
CA GLY A 58 6.28 5.27 -10.36
C GLY A 58 7.28 4.11 -10.36
N ILE A 59 8.44 4.38 -9.74
CA ILE A 59 9.72 3.66 -9.81
C ILE A 59 10.53 3.90 -11.09
N ASN A 60 11.63 4.62 -10.88
CA ASN A 60 12.67 4.97 -11.85
C ASN A 60 13.34 3.71 -12.46
N PRO A 61 13.60 3.65 -13.78
CA PRO A 61 14.22 2.51 -14.47
C PRO A 61 15.56 2.06 -13.88
N GLU A 62 16.27 2.93 -13.17
CA GLU A 62 17.50 2.58 -12.45
C GLU A 62 17.27 1.63 -11.25
N LEU A 63 16.09 1.61 -10.63
CA LEU A 63 15.76 0.64 -9.58
C LEU A 63 15.55 -0.76 -10.19
N LYS A 64 14.97 -0.83 -11.40
CA LYS A 64 14.85 -2.07 -12.19
C LYS A 64 16.22 -2.61 -12.56
N LEU A 65 17.14 -1.72 -12.98
CA LEU A 65 18.53 -2.05 -13.30
C LEU A 65 19.30 -2.62 -12.09
N CYS A 66 19.13 -2.04 -10.90
CA CYS A 66 19.83 -2.50 -9.68
C CYS A 66 19.27 -3.79 -9.09
N LEU A 67 17.99 -4.10 -9.34
CA LEU A 67 17.35 -5.36 -8.92
C LEU A 67 17.61 -6.51 -9.91
N HIS A 68 18.38 -6.28 -10.98
CA HIS A 68 18.65 -7.21 -12.09
C HIS A 68 17.36 -7.75 -12.73
N LEU A 69 16.35 -6.89 -12.90
CA LEU A 69 15.09 -7.29 -13.52
C LEU A 69 15.25 -7.32 -15.04
N ARG A 70 14.94 -8.47 -15.66
CA ARG A 70 14.88 -8.60 -17.11
C ARG A 70 13.74 -7.71 -17.66
N GLU A 71 14.02 -6.99 -18.75
CA GLU A 71 12.96 -6.39 -19.56
C GLU A 71 12.13 -7.48 -20.23
N THR A 72 10.81 -7.34 -20.18
CA THR A 72 9.93 -7.94 -21.19
C THR A 72 9.70 -6.88 -22.26
N SER A 73 10.60 -6.79 -23.23
CA SER A 73 10.28 -6.24 -24.56
C SER A 73 10.20 -7.42 -25.51
N SER A 74 9.02 -7.64 -26.07
CA SER A 74 8.80 -8.54 -27.20
C SER A 74 9.31 -7.88 -28.47
N GLU A 75 10.61 -7.75 -28.60
CA GLU A 75 11.25 -7.46 -29.88
C GLU A 75 12.22 -8.60 -30.17
N GLN A 76 11.86 -9.44 -31.15
CA GLN A 76 12.83 -10.33 -31.78
C GLN A 76 13.86 -9.46 -32.52
N PRO A 77 15.18 -9.63 -32.31
CA PRO A 77 16.15 -9.09 -33.22
C PRO A 77 16.37 -10.08 -34.36
N GLU A 78 16.08 -9.63 -35.59
CA GLU A 78 16.59 -10.24 -36.80
C GLU A 78 18.13 -10.27 -36.79
N HIS A 79 18.68 -11.28 -37.47
CA HIS A 79 20.10 -11.57 -37.66
C HIS A 79 21.01 -10.35 -37.88
N CYS A 80 22.12 -10.27 -37.13
CA CYS A 80 23.49 -10.12 -37.65
C CYS A 80 24.56 -10.11 -36.54
N GLY A 81 25.61 -10.92 -36.70
CA GLY A 81 26.93 -10.74 -36.07
C GLY A 81 27.17 -11.46 -34.74
N ALA A 82 28.14 -12.37 -34.72
CA ALA A 82 28.62 -13.08 -33.53
C ALA A 82 29.11 -12.13 -32.42
N PRO A 83 28.92 -12.46 -31.13
CA PRO A 83 29.42 -11.65 -30.02
C PRO A 83 30.93 -11.89 -29.80
N PRO A 84 31.71 -10.90 -29.35
CA PRO A 84 33.08 -11.13 -28.92
C PRO A 84 33.09 -11.90 -27.59
N GLU A 85 33.69 -13.09 -27.62
CA GLU A 85 34.18 -13.79 -26.43
C GLU A 85 35.28 -12.95 -25.78
N ASP A 86 34.98 -12.25 -24.69
CA ASP A 86 35.86 -12.05 -23.53
C ASP A 86 35.34 -10.92 -22.62
N THR A 87 34.34 -11.23 -21.79
CA THR A 87 34.20 -10.64 -20.43
C THR A 87 33.08 -11.33 -19.63
N PRO A 88 33.34 -12.48 -18.95
CA PRO A 88 32.40 -12.94 -17.92
C PRO A 88 33.01 -13.16 -16.52
N ARG A 89 34.35 -13.21 -16.37
CA ARG A 89 34.96 -13.66 -15.10
C ARG A 89 35.28 -12.54 -14.10
N THR A 90 35.55 -11.32 -14.54
CA THR A 90 35.94 -10.19 -13.68
C THR A 90 34.75 -9.57 -12.94
N LEU A 91 33.60 -9.40 -13.60
CA LEU A 91 32.35 -8.92 -13.00
C LEU A 91 31.77 -9.88 -11.95
N GLU A 92 31.89 -11.20 -12.17
CA GLU A 92 31.49 -12.19 -11.15
C GLU A 92 32.41 -12.16 -9.92
N LEU A 93 33.71 -11.96 -10.10
CA LEU A 93 34.66 -11.86 -8.97
C LEU A 93 34.46 -10.57 -8.17
N GLU A 94 34.26 -9.43 -8.83
CA GLU A 94 33.95 -8.15 -8.17
C GLU A 94 32.62 -8.21 -7.42
N ASN A 95 31.57 -8.80 -8.02
CA ASN A 95 30.29 -9.02 -7.35
C ASN A 95 30.43 -9.97 -6.15
N ASN A 96 31.22 -11.04 -6.25
CA ASN A 96 31.46 -11.95 -5.13
C ASN A 96 32.23 -11.28 -3.97
N LEU A 97 33.17 -10.37 -4.25
CA LEU A 97 33.91 -9.62 -3.23
C LEU A 97 33.01 -8.57 -2.55
N LEU A 98 32.14 -7.90 -3.31
CA LEU A 98 31.19 -6.90 -2.81
C LEU A 98 30.01 -7.53 -2.04
N LEU A 99 29.49 -8.67 -2.52
CA LEU A 99 28.53 -9.51 -1.79
C LEU A 99 29.15 -10.09 -0.52
N SER A 100 30.47 -10.36 -0.55
CA SER A 100 31.23 -10.71 0.64
C SER A 100 31.27 -9.54 1.62
N LEU A 101 31.67 -8.33 1.21
CA LEU A 101 31.66 -7.13 2.08
C LEU A 101 30.28 -6.78 2.66
N ALA A 102 29.19 -7.02 1.92
CA ALA A 102 27.82 -6.80 2.39
C ALA A 102 27.36 -7.85 3.44
N SER A 103 27.78 -9.11 3.29
CA SER A 103 27.50 -10.19 4.24
C SER A 103 28.44 -10.18 5.46
N VAL A 104 29.67 -9.72 5.27
CA VAL A 104 30.70 -9.36 6.26
C VAL A 104 30.15 -8.35 7.28
N TRP A 105 29.44 -7.32 6.82
CA TRP A 105 28.89 -6.27 7.69
C TRP A 105 27.71 -6.74 8.56
N GLN A 106 27.10 -7.88 8.22
CA GLN A 106 26.09 -8.55 9.05
C GLN A 106 26.67 -9.16 10.34
N SER A 107 27.99 -9.07 10.56
CA SER A 107 28.67 -9.50 11.77
C SER A 107 28.50 -8.51 12.93
N PHE A 108 28.39 -7.21 12.64
CA PHE A 108 28.07 -6.18 13.62
C PHE A 108 26.60 -6.23 14.10
N TYR A 109 25.78 -7.07 13.46
CA TYR A 109 24.35 -7.20 13.68
C TYR A 109 23.98 -8.16 14.85
N LEU A 110 24.91 -8.97 15.37
CA LEU A 110 24.60 -10.09 16.29
C LEU A 110 24.65 -9.80 17.81
N LEU A 111 24.63 -8.54 18.24
CA LEU A 111 24.40 -8.20 19.66
C LEU A 111 22.91 -8.17 20.07
N ARG A 112 21.97 -8.31 19.11
CA ARG A 112 20.51 -8.23 19.38
C ARG A 112 19.80 -9.59 19.49
N THR A 113 20.32 -10.67 18.92
CA THR A 113 19.53 -11.91 18.75
C THR A 113 19.50 -12.86 19.95
N GLN A 114 20.27 -12.61 21.03
CA GLN A 114 20.25 -13.45 22.22
C GLN A 114 19.49 -12.84 23.41
N THR A 115 19.24 -11.53 23.44
CA THR A 115 18.61 -10.87 24.60
C THR A 115 17.13 -10.53 24.41
N GLY A 116 16.62 -10.44 23.18
CA GLY A 116 15.23 -10.02 22.92
C GLY A 116 14.20 -11.12 22.71
N ARG A 117 14.59 -12.41 22.65
CA ARG A 117 13.66 -13.52 22.35
C ARG A 117 13.04 -14.20 23.57
N GLN A 118 13.51 -13.90 24.79
CA GLN A 118 12.97 -14.51 26.01
C GLN A 118 11.84 -13.72 26.68
N ALA A 119 11.44 -12.56 26.15
CA ALA A 119 10.42 -11.72 26.79
C ALA A 119 8.99 -11.92 26.23
N VAL A 120 8.77 -12.72 25.19
CA VAL A 120 7.46 -12.84 24.51
C VAL A 120 6.85 -14.25 24.59
N THR A 121 7.48 -15.19 25.28
CA THR A 121 6.89 -16.51 25.55
C THR A 121 6.95 -16.79 27.05
N GLY A 122 5.97 -16.27 27.78
CA GLY A 122 5.72 -16.62 29.17
C GLY A 122 5.01 -17.98 29.27
N GLU A 123 5.71 -19.06 28.97
CA GLU A 123 5.32 -20.40 29.43
C GLU A 123 6.30 -20.84 30.53
N ARG A 124 5.76 -21.05 31.73
CA ARG A 124 6.50 -21.57 32.88
C ARG A 124 6.97 -22.98 32.55
N GLY A 125 8.27 -23.17 32.45
CA GLY A 125 8.90 -24.47 32.29
C GLY A 125 8.67 -25.36 33.51
N VAL A 126 8.05 -26.51 33.29
CA VAL A 126 8.18 -27.69 34.16
C VAL A 126 9.25 -28.57 33.55
N ILE A 127 10.33 -28.79 34.31
CA ILE A 127 11.46 -29.66 33.97
C ILE A 127 11.03 -31.12 34.18
N PRO A 128 11.31 -32.06 33.26
CA PRO A 128 11.41 -33.46 33.63
C PRO A 128 12.87 -33.91 33.66
N ALA A 129 13.29 -34.37 34.83
CA ALA A 129 14.53 -35.09 35.04
C ALA A 129 14.47 -36.48 34.37
N ALA A 130 15.57 -36.86 33.72
CA ALA A 130 15.79 -38.20 33.22
C ALA A 130 15.99 -39.20 34.38
N ARG A 131 15.32 -40.36 34.32
CA ARG A 131 15.78 -41.59 34.96
C ARG A 131 15.33 -42.82 34.19
N ALA A 132 16.21 -43.82 34.23
CA ALA A 132 16.31 -45.00 33.40
C ALA A 132 15.41 -46.18 33.85
N GLN A 133 15.52 -47.28 33.08
CA GLN A 133 14.95 -48.65 33.24
C GLN A 133 13.53 -48.78 32.68
N GLY A 134 13.13 -49.84 31.97
CA GLY A 134 13.72 -51.14 31.63
C GLY A 134 12.66 -51.93 30.84
N ARG A 135 13.10 -52.90 30.04
CA ARG A 135 12.25 -53.87 29.31
C ARG A 135 11.28 -54.63 30.23
N LEU A 136 10.10 -54.99 29.70
CA LEU A 136 9.34 -56.26 29.81
C LEU A 136 7.94 -56.04 29.16
N VAL A 137 7.64 -56.58 27.98
CA VAL A 137 6.93 -57.85 27.69
C VAL A 137 5.56 -58.02 28.39
N GLY A 138 4.48 -58.12 27.59
CA GLY A 138 3.35 -59.02 27.89
C GLY A 138 1.92 -58.44 27.81
N GLY A 139 1.21 -58.74 26.71
CA GLY A 139 -0.08 -59.45 26.76
C GLY A 139 -1.42 -58.71 27.00
N GLY A 140 -2.40 -59.02 26.13
CA GLY A 140 -3.86 -59.09 26.40
C GLY A 140 -4.65 -57.77 26.24
N ARG A 141 -5.44 -57.58 25.17
CA ARG A 141 -6.84 -58.03 24.91
C ARG A 141 -7.94 -57.28 25.70
N GLU A 142 -8.93 -56.82 24.92
CA GLU A 142 -10.35 -56.54 25.26
C GLU A 142 -10.63 -55.35 26.20
N SER A 143 -11.75 -54.63 26.17
CA SER A 143 -12.92 -54.49 25.30
C SER A 143 -13.74 -53.29 25.85
N ALA A 144 -14.45 -52.59 24.97
CA ALA A 144 -15.73 -51.87 25.13
C ALA A 144 -16.14 -51.09 26.41
N ALA A 145 -16.63 -49.87 26.15
CA ALA A 145 -17.86 -49.21 26.66
C ALA A 145 -17.98 -49.02 28.20
N THR A 146 -18.55 -47.97 28.81
CA THR A 146 -19.68 -47.08 28.49
C THR A 146 -19.83 -46.10 29.68
N HIS A 147 -20.63 -45.03 29.52
CA HIS A 147 -21.30 -44.23 30.59
C HIS A 147 -20.42 -43.35 31.49
N SER A 148 -20.86 -42.24 32.11
CA SER A 148 -21.83 -41.15 31.89
C SER A 148 -21.83 -40.36 33.21
N PHE A 149 -21.90 -39.01 33.17
CA PHE A 149 -22.40 -38.12 34.24
C PHE A 149 -21.84 -38.23 35.69
N PHE A 150 -21.21 -37.17 36.22
CA PHE A 150 -21.83 -36.24 37.20
C PHE A 150 -20.85 -35.13 37.66
N ASP A 151 -21.50 -34.07 38.09
CA ASP A 151 -21.08 -32.75 38.53
C ASP A 151 -20.49 -32.67 39.96
N SER A 152 -19.88 -31.51 40.22
CA SER A 152 -19.73 -30.77 41.49
C SER A 152 -18.49 -30.99 42.38
N ARG A 153 -17.77 -29.88 42.65
CA ARG A 153 -17.67 -29.25 43.99
C ARG A 153 -16.90 -27.92 43.98
N GLN A 154 -17.55 -26.92 44.60
CA GLN A 154 -17.03 -25.63 45.07
C GLN A 154 -16.17 -25.72 46.34
N ARG A 155 -15.43 -24.64 46.64
CA ARG A 155 -15.33 -23.89 47.94
C ARG A 155 -14.36 -22.71 47.75
N GLU A 156 -14.76 -21.43 47.76
CA GLU A 156 -15.15 -20.50 48.86
C GLU A 156 -14.07 -20.05 49.85
N ARG A 157 -13.97 -18.71 50.02
CA ARG A 157 -13.78 -17.86 51.24
C ARG A 157 -13.07 -16.54 50.87
N SER A 158 -13.33 -15.33 51.40
CA SER A 158 -14.29 -14.76 52.37
C SER A 158 -14.01 -13.25 52.53
N LEU A 159 -15.02 -12.43 52.85
CA LEU A 159 -14.97 -11.00 53.27
C LEU A 159 -15.34 -10.85 54.77
N PRO A 160 -15.17 -9.66 55.38
CA PRO A 160 -16.15 -9.10 56.34
C PRO A 160 -16.43 -7.58 56.11
N HIS A 161 -17.69 -7.11 55.95
CA HIS A 161 -18.75 -6.69 56.90
C HIS A 161 -18.65 -5.27 57.51
N GLN A 162 -19.71 -4.43 57.35
CA GLN A 162 -20.62 -3.98 58.45
C GLN A 162 -21.81 -3.06 58.00
N HIS A 163 -23.01 -3.38 58.50
CA HIS A 163 -24.19 -2.58 58.97
C HIS A 163 -24.88 -1.47 58.10
N MET A 164 -26.21 -1.21 58.12
CA MET A 164 -27.44 -1.80 58.71
C MET A 164 -28.68 -0.99 58.22
N SER A 165 -29.86 -1.64 58.09
CA SER A 165 -31.28 -1.15 58.27
C SER A 165 -31.84 -0.02 57.36
N THR A 166 -33.12 0.07 56.90
CA THR A 166 -34.43 -0.61 57.10
C THR A 166 -35.44 -0.11 56.02
N GLU A 167 -36.47 -0.91 55.73
CA GLU A 167 -37.64 -0.79 54.80
C GLU A 167 -38.67 0.37 55.08
N PRO A 168 -39.88 0.46 54.47
CA PRO A 168 -40.32 0.41 53.03
C PRO A 168 -41.43 1.45 52.64
N SER A 169 -41.83 1.43 51.35
CA SER A 169 -43.19 1.68 50.77
C SER A 169 -43.83 3.08 50.75
N LEU A 170 -44.25 3.54 49.56
CA LEU A 170 -45.65 3.92 49.24
C LEU A 170 -45.84 4.29 47.76
N GLU A 171 -47.02 3.95 47.25
CA GLU A 171 -47.49 4.01 45.86
C GLU A 171 -48.64 5.04 45.75
N ARG A 172 -48.83 5.59 44.54
CA ARG A 172 -50.01 6.30 43.97
C ARG A 172 -50.06 7.84 43.91
N ASP A 173 -50.01 8.29 42.65
CA ASP A 173 -50.92 9.16 41.90
C ASP A 173 -51.27 10.56 42.43
N LEU A 174 -51.00 11.57 41.58
CA LEU A 174 -51.98 12.60 41.17
C LEU A 174 -51.49 13.38 39.93
N ASP A 175 -52.46 13.66 39.07
CA ASP A 175 -52.38 14.18 37.71
C ASP A 175 -51.87 15.63 37.53
N GLY A 176 -51.23 15.86 36.38
CA GLY A 176 -51.63 16.89 35.43
C GLY A 176 -51.09 18.32 35.59
N LEU A 177 -50.14 18.74 34.73
CA LEU A 177 -50.20 19.97 33.90
C LEU A 177 -48.93 20.17 33.04
N GLY A 178 -49.08 20.07 31.71
CA GLY A 178 -48.53 21.04 30.75
C GLY A 178 -47.13 20.83 30.12
N LYS A 179 -47.12 20.35 28.86
CA LYS A 179 -46.41 20.85 27.64
C LYS A 179 -44.92 21.29 27.77
N GLN A 180 -43.96 20.97 26.91
CA GLN A 180 -43.87 20.43 25.54
C GLN A 180 -42.36 20.26 25.20
N ALA A 181 -42.04 19.37 24.24
CA ALA A 181 -40.80 19.31 23.41
C ALA A 181 -39.58 18.63 24.09
N THR A 182 -38.86 17.64 23.54
CA THR A 182 -38.74 17.04 22.20
C THR A 182 -38.19 15.61 22.34
N ASP A 183 -38.88 14.61 21.78
CA ASP A 183 -38.34 13.26 21.54
C ASP A 183 -38.06 13.09 20.04
N GLY A 184 -36.98 12.39 19.71
CA GLY A 184 -36.57 12.09 18.34
C GLY A 184 -35.39 11.12 18.25
N HIS A 185 -35.47 9.99 18.95
CA HIS A 185 -34.66 8.80 18.65
C HIS A 185 -35.51 7.85 17.79
N THR A 186 -35.35 7.90 16.48
CA THR A 186 -36.01 6.96 15.57
C THR A 186 -35.13 5.73 15.41
N ARG A 187 -35.52 4.63 16.08
CA ARG A 187 -35.02 3.28 15.77
C ARG A 187 -35.57 2.87 14.40
N LEU A 188 -34.67 2.45 13.51
CA LEU A 188 -34.97 1.86 12.20
C LEU A 188 -35.45 0.41 12.39
N THR A 189 -36.72 0.23 12.73
CA THR A 189 -37.44 -1.04 12.57
C THR A 189 -38.87 -0.69 12.20
N ASP A 190 -39.15 -0.63 10.90
CA ASP A 190 -40.45 -0.91 10.27
C ASP A 190 -40.42 -0.43 8.81
N ILE A 191 -39.97 -1.30 7.92
CA ILE A 191 -40.33 -1.26 6.50
C ILE A 191 -40.77 -2.67 6.13
N SER A 192 -42.03 -2.97 6.41
CA SER A 192 -42.77 -4.08 5.81
C SER A 192 -44.06 -3.52 5.21
N GLY A 193 -43.91 -2.82 4.09
CA GLY A 193 -44.99 -2.47 3.17
C GLY A 193 -44.78 -3.26 1.89
N GLY A 194 -45.74 -4.13 1.57
CA GLY A 194 -45.59 -5.20 0.60
C GLY A 194 -45.27 -4.78 -0.83
N THR A 195 -44.36 -5.54 -1.44
CA THR A 195 -44.33 -5.84 -2.86
C THR A 195 -44.11 -7.34 -3.02
N GLU A 196 -44.91 -7.94 -3.90
CA GLU A 196 -44.93 -9.35 -4.22
C GLU A 196 -43.56 -9.84 -4.73
N GLY A 197 -43.04 -10.91 -4.11
CA GLY A 197 -42.45 -12.10 -4.75
C GLY A 197 -41.45 -12.01 -5.93
N GLY A 198 -40.89 -10.86 -6.28
CA GLY A 198 -39.78 -10.78 -7.24
C GLY A 198 -38.48 -11.17 -6.56
N SER A 199 -37.87 -12.32 -6.91
CA SER A 199 -36.50 -12.60 -6.47
C SER A 199 -35.61 -11.45 -6.94
N MET A 200 -34.98 -10.72 -6.01
CA MET A 200 -34.01 -9.69 -6.37
C MET A 200 -32.95 -10.31 -7.27
N ALA A 201 -32.69 -9.67 -8.42
CA ALA A 201 -31.68 -10.12 -9.37
C ALA A 201 -30.33 -10.25 -8.65
N SER A 202 -29.68 -11.40 -8.82
CA SER A 202 -28.31 -11.63 -8.37
C SER A 202 -27.35 -10.62 -8.99
N ILE A 203 -26.12 -10.54 -8.47
CA ILE A 203 -25.11 -9.60 -9.00
C ILE A 203 -24.86 -9.85 -10.51
N PRO A 204 -24.64 -11.10 -10.99
CA PRO A 204 -24.43 -11.35 -12.41
C PRO A 204 -25.64 -10.99 -13.28
N GLU A 205 -26.86 -11.32 -12.81
CA GLU A 205 -28.10 -10.99 -13.53
C GLU A 205 -28.31 -9.48 -13.65
N TYR A 206 -27.96 -8.71 -12.63
CA TYR A 206 -28.03 -7.25 -12.69
C TYR A 206 -27.06 -6.67 -13.71
N TYR A 207 -25.81 -7.15 -13.74
CA TYR A 207 -24.81 -6.67 -14.70
C TYR A 207 -25.05 -7.19 -16.13
N ALA A 208 -25.92 -8.18 -16.31
CA ALA A 208 -26.31 -8.66 -17.63
C ALA A 208 -26.87 -7.51 -18.48
N SER A 209 -26.42 -7.44 -19.73
CA SER A 209 -26.78 -6.39 -20.70
C SER A 209 -26.44 -4.94 -20.30
N LYS A 210 -25.68 -4.70 -19.21
CA LYS A 210 -25.29 -3.35 -18.78
C LYS A 210 -24.04 -2.86 -19.51
N ASN A 211 -23.99 -1.55 -19.76
CA ASN A 211 -22.79 -0.85 -20.18
C ASN A 211 -22.12 -0.20 -18.97
N VAL A 212 -20.84 -0.50 -18.76
CA VAL A 212 -20.09 -0.07 -17.57
C VAL A 212 -18.94 0.84 -18.00
N LEU A 213 -18.88 2.05 -17.45
CA LEU A 213 -17.74 2.96 -17.62
C LEU A 213 -16.76 2.79 -16.47
N ILE A 214 -15.47 2.58 -16.78
CA ILE A 214 -14.41 2.40 -15.78
C ILE A 214 -13.30 3.41 -16.03
N THR A 215 -13.00 4.21 -15.01
CA THR A 215 -11.78 5.04 -15.04
C THR A 215 -10.66 4.35 -14.28
N GLY A 216 -9.42 4.53 -14.72
CA GLY A 216 -8.27 3.87 -14.08
C GLY A 216 -8.20 2.36 -14.34
N ALA A 217 -8.88 1.88 -15.40
CA ALA A 217 -8.95 0.46 -15.78
C ALA A 217 -7.57 -0.19 -16.00
N THR A 218 -6.60 0.57 -16.51
CA THR A 218 -5.23 0.08 -16.73
C THR A 218 -4.37 0.05 -15.47
N GLY A 219 -4.88 0.52 -14.33
CA GLY A 219 -4.22 0.46 -13.02
C GLY A 219 -4.48 -0.88 -12.31
N PHE A 220 -3.77 -1.11 -11.20
CA PHE A 220 -3.82 -2.37 -10.44
C PHE A 220 -5.24 -2.85 -10.11
N MET A 221 -6.02 -2.06 -9.38
CA MET A 221 -7.41 -2.39 -9.04
C MET A 221 -8.31 -2.44 -10.27
N GLY A 222 -8.10 -1.52 -11.22
CA GLY A 222 -8.90 -1.43 -12.45
C GLY A 222 -8.82 -2.70 -13.28
N LYS A 223 -7.63 -3.31 -13.41
CA LYS A 223 -7.45 -4.56 -14.14
C LYS A 223 -8.23 -5.71 -13.48
N VAL A 224 -8.17 -5.81 -12.15
CA VAL A 224 -8.91 -6.84 -11.39
C VAL A 224 -10.42 -6.63 -11.52
N LEU A 225 -10.88 -5.37 -11.53
CA LEU A 225 -12.29 -5.05 -11.75
C LEU A 225 -12.78 -5.48 -13.14
N VAL A 226 -12.00 -5.16 -14.19
CA VAL A 226 -12.31 -5.56 -15.57
C VAL A 226 -12.31 -7.09 -15.70
N GLU A 227 -11.28 -7.76 -15.18
CA GLU A 227 -11.21 -9.23 -15.18
C GLU A 227 -12.42 -9.85 -14.47
N LYS A 228 -12.75 -9.36 -13.26
CA LYS A 228 -13.83 -9.90 -12.46
C LYS A 228 -15.20 -9.71 -13.13
N LEU A 229 -15.45 -8.55 -13.74
CA LEU A 229 -16.68 -8.31 -14.52
C LEU A 229 -16.80 -9.29 -15.69
N LEU A 230 -15.73 -9.47 -16.47
CA LEU A 230 -15.77 -10.36 -17.63
C LEU A 230 -15.92 -11.83 -17.26
N ARG A 231 -15.31 -12.26 -16.14
CA ARG A 231 -15.37 -13.65 -15.67
C ARG A 231 -16.66 -13.98 -14.94
N ALA A 232 -17.07 -13.13 -13.99
CA ALA A 232 -18.18 -13.42 -13.08
C ALA A 232 -19.53 -12.85 -13.55
N CYS A 233 -19.51 -11.87 -14.47
CA CYS A 233 -20.69 -11.31 -15.10
C CYS A 233 -20.55 -11.42 -16.64
N PRO A 234 -20.45 -12.64 -17.20
CA PRO A 234 -20.12 -12.83 -18.61
C PRO A 234 -21.14 -12.20 -19.55
N GLU A 235 -22.40 -12.00 -19.12
CA GLU A 235 -23.46 -11.35 -19.90
C GLU A 235 -23.41 -9.80 -19.87
N VAL A 236 -22.38 -9.19 -19.26
CA VAL A 236 -22.17 -7.74 -19.39
C VAL A 236 -22.07 -7.35 -20.87
N LYS A 237 -22.72 -6.24 -21.25
CA LYS A 237 -22.81 -5.83 -22.66
C LYS A 237 -21.49 -5.27 -23.16
N ALA A 238 -20.99 -4.23 -22.50
CA ALA A 238 -19.75 -3.57 -22.87
C ALA A 238 -19.10 -2.87 -21.67
N LEU A 239 -17.78 -2.84 -21.67
CA LEU A 239 -16.92 -2.15 -20.72
C LEU A 239 -16.22 -0.98 -21.45
N TYR A 240 -16.66 0.23 -21.16
CA TYR A 240 -16.06 1.46 -21.66
C TYR A 240 -14.91 1.85 -20.74
N LEU A 241 -13.69 1.90 -21.27
CA LEU A 241 -12.49 2.16 -20.47
C LEU A 241 -11.94 3.55 -20.79
N LEU A 242 -11.91 4.46 -19.82
CA LEU A 242 -11.21 5.74 -20.02
C LEU A 242 -9.69 5.51 -19.93
N VAL A 243 -9.00 5.68 -21.05
CA VAL A 243 -7.57 5.42 -21.21
C VAL A 243 -6.84 6.70 -21.52
N ARG A 244 -5.83 7.00 -20.69
CA ARG A 244 -4.94 8.14 -20.90
C ARG A 244 -4.05 7.94 -22.15
N PRO A 245 -3.94 8.92 -23.06
CA PRO A 245 -2.95 8.88 -24.13
C PRO A 245 -1.53 8.74 -23.59
N LYS A 246 -0.65 8.03 -24.32
CA LYS A 246 0.77 7.92 -23.98
C LYS A 246 1.60 8.15 -25.23
N ALA A 247 2.67 8.95 -25.12
CA ALA A 247 3.52 9.24 -26.27
C ALA A 247 4.10 7.94 -26.85
N GLY A 248 3.89 7.73 -28.16
CA GLY A 248 4.37 6.55 -28.88
C GLY A 248 3.61 5.25 -28.61
N GLN A 249 2.43 5.30 -27.98
CA GLN A 249 1.59 4.12 -27.77
C GLN A 249 0.10 4.49 -27.95
N SER A 250 -0.61 3.80 -28.84
CA SER A 250 -2.03 4.03 -29.06
C SER A 250 -2.88 3.58 -27.86
N MET A 251 -4.14 4.02 -27.79
CA MET A 251 -5.02 3.60 -26.70
C MET A 251 -5.39 2.12 -26.82
N GLU A 252 -5.54 1.64 -28.06
CA GLU A 252 -5.83 0.26 -28.43
C GLU A 252 -4.67 -0.66 -28.05
N GLU A 253 -3.43 -0.28 -28.38
CA GLU A 253 -2.22 -1.00 -27.96
C GLU A 253 -2.15 -1.12 -26.45
N ARG A 254 -2.44 -0.04 -25.73
CA ARG A 254 -2.35 -0.02 -24.27
C ARG A 254 -3.41 -0.93 -23.61
N VAL A 255 -4.59 -1.04 -24.20
CA VAL A 255 -5.63 -1.98 -23.75
C VAL A 255 -5.30 -3.40 -24.17
N SER A 256 -4.77 -3.61 -25.38
CA SER A 256 -4.26 -4.91 -25.84
C SER A 256 -3.20 -5.46 -24.90
N ASP A 257 -2.17 -4.67 -24.58
CA ASP A 257 -1.11 -5.03 -23.64
C ASP A 257 -1.68 -5.41 -22.27
N MET A 258 -2.68 -4.67 -21.77
CA MET A 258 -3.34 -4.99 -20.52
C MET A 258 -3.96 -6.40 -20.54
N MET A 259 -4.61 -6.76 -21.65
CA MET A 259 -5.27 -8.06 -21.83
C MET A 259 -4.30 -9.23 -22.02
N THR A 260 -3.03 -8.97 -22.39
CA THR A 260 -1.98 -10.00 -22.44
C THR A 260 -1.51 -10.44 -21.04
N CYS A 261 -1.82 -9.66 -20.00
CA CYS A 261 -1.42 -9.97 -18.64
C CYS A 261 -2.00 -11.33 -18.19
N LYS A 262 -1.21 -12.10 -17.44
CA LYS A 262 -1.62 -13.39 -16.85
C LYS A 262 -2.88 -13.33 -15.99
N LEU A 263 -3.24 -12.13 -15.52
CA LEU A 263 -4.51 -11.87 -14.85
C LEU A 263 -5.72 -12.34 -15.69
N PHE A 264 -5.67 -12.12 -17.01
CA PHE A 264 -6.77 -12.39 -17.93
C PHE A 264 -6.72 -13.81 -18.53
N ASP A 265 -5.78 -14.67 -18.12
CA ASP A 265 -5.64 -16.02 -18.70
C ASP A 265 -6.94 -16.82 -18.56
N ARG A 266 -7.55 -16.81 -17.37
CA ARG A 266 -8.81 -17.50 -17.12
C ARG A 266 -9.98 -16.94 -17.93
N VAL A 267 -10.10 -15.61 -18.03
CA VAL A 267 -11.13 -14.97 -18.88
C VAL A 267 -10.95 -15.38 -20.34
N ARG A 268 -9.71 -15.46 -20.82
CA ARG A 268 -9.39 -15.85 -22.20
C ARG A 268 -9.71 -17.33 -22.47
N GLU A 269 -9.51 -18.19 -21.49
CA GLU A 269 -9.89 -19.61 -21.55
C GLU A 269 -11.41 -19.79 -21.56
N ASP A 270 -12.11 -19.08 -20.68
CA ASP A 270 -13.57 -19.18 -20.52
C ASP A 270 -14.34 -18.50 -21.68
N ASN A 271 -13.83 -17.40 -22.23
CA ASN A 271 -14.41 -16.66 -23.35
C ASN A 271 -13.32 -16.02 -24.24
N PRO A 272 -12.89 -16.67 -25.34
CA PRO A 272 -11.85 -16.13 -26.23
C PRO A 272 -12.16 -14.76 -26.85
N ASP A 273 -13.45 -14.45 -27.03
CA ASP A 273 -13.93 -13.22 -27.68
C ASP A 273 -14.21 -12.08 -26.69
N PHE A 274 -13.80 -12.20 -25.42
CA PHE A 274 -14.05 -11.20 -24.38
C PHE A 274 -13.59 -9.78 -24.76
N HIS A 275 -12.55 -9.67 -25.59
CA HIS A 275 -11.98 -8.42 -26.06
C HIS A 275 -12.99 -7.55 -26.84
N GLN A 276 -13.99 -8.17 -27.50
CA GLN A 276 -15.05 -7.47 -28.22
C GLN A 276 -15.95 -6.64 -27.30
N LYS A 277 -15.99 -6.98 -26.00
CA LYS A 277 -16.76 -6.25 -24.99
C LYS A 277 -16.00 -5.05 -24.43
N ILE A 278 -14.72 -4.86 -24.77
CA ILE A 278 -13.91 -3.77 -24.24
C ILE A 278 -13.83 -2.65 -25.28
N ILE A 279 -14.32 -1.46 -24.89
CA ILE A 279 -14.35 -0.27 -25.73
C ILE A 279 -13.43 0.78 -25.12
N PRO A 280 -12.20 0.97 -25.64
CA PRO A 280 -11.31 2.03 -25.19
C PRO A 280 -11.86 3.40 -25.59
N ILE A 281 -11.82 4.36 -24.66
CA ILE A 281 -12.15 5.76 -24.89
C ILE A 281 -10.96 6.61 -24.47
N SER A 282 -10.46 7.43 -25.39
CA SER A 282 -9.37 8.36 -25.10
C SER A 282 -9.82 9.42 -24.11
N SER A 283 -9.09 9.60 -23.01
CA SER A 283 -9.41 10.61 -22.01
C SER A 283 -8.18 11.04 -21.22
N GLU A 284 -7.99 12.34 -21.03
CA GLU A 284 -7.06 12.89 -20.05
C GLU A 284 -7.87 13.57 -18.94
N LEU A 285 -7.98 12.86 -17.81
CA LEU A 285 -8.83 13.27 -16.68
C LEU A 285 -8.43 14.63 -16.09
N THR A 286 -7.17 15.06 -16.25
CA THR A 286 -6.73 16.36 -15.76
C THR A 286 -7.08 17.52 -16.68
N GLN A 287 -7.55 17.26 -17.91
CA GLN A 287 -7.90 18.31 -18.88
C GLN A 287 -9.38 18.69 -18.79
N PRO A 288 -9.76 19.92 -19.18
CA PRO A 288 -11.16 20.34 -19.26
C PRO A 288 -12.03 19.35 -20.07
N GLY A 289 -13.22 19.05 -19.57
CA GLY A 289 -14.12 18.08 -20.21
C GLY A 289 -13.55 16.67 -20.27
N LEU A 290 -12.58 16.32 -19.41
CA LEU A 290 -11.85 15.05 -19.39
C LEU A 290 -11.11 14.72 -20.70
N ALA A 291 -10.96 15.71 -21.60
CA ALA A 291 -10.47 15.55 -22.97
C ALA A 291 -11.09 14.36 -23.74
N ILE A 292 -12.38 14.11 -23.52
CA ILE A 292 -13.15 13.11 -24.27
C ILE A 292 -13.70 13.78 -25.55
N SER A 293 -13.74 13.04 -26.66
CA SER A 293 -14.30 13.56 -27.90
C SER A 293 -15.80 13.84 -27.77
N PRO A 294 -16.38 14.82 -28.50
CA PRO A 294 -17.82 15.07 -28.45
C PRO A 294 -18.67 13.84 -28.83
N GLU A 295 -18.20 13.03 -29.79
CA GLU A 295 -18.83 11.78 -30.24
C GLU A 295 -18.85 10.73 -29.13
N ASP A 296 -17.74 10.58 -28.41
CA ASP A 296 -17.67 9.68 -27.25
C ASP A 296 -18.51 10.19 -26.08
N VAL A 297 -18.58 11.51 -25.84
CA VAL A 297 -19.45 12.08 -24.81
C VAL A 297 -20.92 11.75 -25.10
N GLU A 298 -21.36 11.88 -26.35
CA GLU A 298 -22.71 11.50 -26.78
C GLU A 298 -22.95 10.00 -26.58
N THR A 299 -22.00 9.16 -27.02
CA THR A 299 -22.07 7.71 -26.85
C THR A 299 -22.18 7.31 -25.38
N LEU A 300 -21.32 7.85 -24.52
CA LEU A 300 -21.32 7.57 -23.08
C LEU A 300 -22.61 8.04 -22.41
N SER A 301 -23.09 9.23 -22.78
CA SER A 301 -24.35 9.79 -22.24
C SER A 301 -25.57 8.95 -22.64
N ALA A 302 -25.54 8.37 -23.84
CA ALA A 302 -26.65 7.60 -24.39
C ALA A 302 -26.78 6.18 -23.84
N CYS A 303 -25.72 5.56 -23.31
CA CYS A 303 -25.75 4.11 -23.02
C CYS A 303 -25.24 3.65 -21.66
N ILE A 304 -24.46 4.45 -20.92
CA ILE A 304 -23.82 3.98 -19.67
C ILE A 304 -24.86 3.77 -18.55
N ASN A 305 -24.77 2.61 -17.90
CA ASN A 305 -25.61 2.24 -16.76
C ASN A 305 -24.89 2.34 -15.43
N VAL A 306 -23.58 2.04 -15.39
CA VAL A 306 -22.79 2.03 -14.15
C VAL A 306 -21.45 2.69 -14.39
N VAL A 307 -21.03 3.55 -13.46
CA VAL A 307 -19.70 4.18 -13.47
C VAL A 307 -18.89 3.68 -12.28
N PHE A 308 -17.70 3.13 -12.54
CA PHE A 308 -16.68 2.84 -11.52
C PHE A 308 -15.51 3.82 -11.66
N HIS A 309 -15.44 4.78 -10.76
CA HIS A 309 -14.38 5.77 -10.73
C HIS A 309 -13.21 5.30 -9.85
N CYS A 310 -12.22 4.62 -10.46
CA CYS A 310 -11.03 4.10 -9.77
C CYS A 310 -9.77 4.95 -9.98
N ALA A 311 -9.77 5.90 -10.93
CA ALA A 311 -8.59 6.72 -11.21
C ALA A 311 -8.26 7.69 -10.07
N ALA A 312 -6.98 7.72 -9.66
CA ALA A 312 -6.44 8.66 -8.69
C ALA A 312 -4.91 8.72 -8.79
N THR A 313 -4.29 9.80 -8.29
CA THR A 313 -2.88 9.74 -7.92
C THR A 313 -2.78 9.08 -6.56
N ILE A 314 -1.91 8.07 -6.44
CA ILE A 314 -1.60 7.37 -5.19
C ILE A 314 -0.21 7.75 -4.66
N ARG A 315 0.40 8.81 -5.21
CA ARG A 315 1.74 9.27 -4.80
C ARG A 315 1.60 10.17 -3.58
N PHE A 316 2.23 9.78 -2.47
CA PHE A 316 2.17 10.52 -1.21
C PHE A 316 3.01 11.80 -1.19
N ASP A 317 3.88 12.01 -2.18
CA ASP A 317 4.71 13.20 -2.34
C ASP A 317 4.30 14.10 -3.51
N GLU A 318 3.08 13.92 -4.03
CA GLU A 318 2.53 14.74 -5.11
C GLU A 318 2.26 16.19 -4.63
N PRO A 319 2.66 17.22 -5.41
CA PRO A 319 2.29 18.60 -5.12
C PRO A 319 0.76 18.78 -5.04
N LEU A 320 0.30 19.64 -4.13
CA LEU A 320 -1.13 19.79 -3.83
C LEU A 320 -1.99 20.11 -5.06
N LYS A 321 -1.54 21.02 -5.94
CA LYS A 321 -2.26 21.35 -7.19
C LYS A 321 -2.50 20.13 -8.08
N HIS A 322 -1.47 19.32 -8.31
CA HIS A 322 -1.57 18.12 -9.13
C HIS A 322 -2.48 17.07 -8.49
N ALA A 323 -2.34 16.86 -7.17
CA ALA A 323 -3.22 15.96 -6.43
C ALA A 323 -4.69 16.42 -6.46
N LEU A 324 -4.94 17.73 -6.33
CA LEU A 324 -6.28 18.32 -6.41
C LEU A 324 -6.87 18.19 -7.81
N GLN A 325 -6.07 18.45 -8.85
CA GLN A 325 -6.50 18.33 -10.24
C GLN A 325 -7.03 16.93 -10.54
N LEU A 326 -6.26 15.89 -10.17
CA LEU A 326 -6.62 14.52 -10.51
C LEU A 326 -7.65 13.90 -9.56
N ASN A 327 -7.57 14.17 -8.26
CA ASN A 327 -8.45 13.49 -7.29
C ASN A 327 -9.76 14.24 -7.02
N VAL A 328 -9.83 15.55 -7.28
CA VAL A 328 -11.00 16.38 -6.93
C VAL A 328 -11.63 17.00 -8.17
N ILE A 329 -10.86 17.75 -8.96
CA ILE A 329 -11.40 18.45 -10.14
C ILE A 329 -11.83 17.46 -11.21
N ALA A 330 -11.01 16.44 -11.51
CA ALA A 330 -11.39 15.38 -12.45
C ALA A 330 -12.64 14.61 -11.98
N THR A 331 -12.75 14.32 -10.68
CA THR A 331 -13.95 13.69 -10.11
C THR A 331 -15.18 14.58 -10.28
N GLN A 332 -15.04 15.89 -10.06
CA GLN A 332 -16.12 16.86 -10.30
C GLN A 332 -16.56 16.89 -11.76
N GLN A 333 -15.62 16.87 -12.69
CA GLN A 333 -15.91 16.83 -14.13
C GLN A 333 -16.58 15.52 -14.54
N LEU A 334 -16.14 14.38 -14.00
CA LEU A 334 -16.75 13.08 -14.24
C LEU A 334 -18.18 12.98 -13.70
N LEU A 335 -18.44 13.55 -12.51
CA LEU A 335 -19.81 13.70 -12.00
C LEU A 335 -20.66 14.61 -12.90
N GLY A 336 -20.04 15.64 -13.48
CA GLY A 336 -20.64 16.50 -14.51
C GLY A 336 -21.11 15.71 -15.74
N LEU A 337 -20.26 14.83 -16.26
CA LEU A 337 -20.59 13.91 -17.36
C LEU A 337 -21.63 12.87 -16.92
N ALA A 338 -21.51 12.30 -15.73
CA ALA A 338 -22.43 11.29 -15.20
C ALA A 338 -23.88 11.81 -15.12
N LYS A 339 -24.07 13.09 -14.79
CA LYS A 339 -25.41 13.73 -14.79
C LYS A 339 -26.05 13.82 -16.18
N GLN A 340 -25.27 13.71 -17.25
CA GLN A 340 -25.76 13.72 -18.63
C GLN A 340 -26.15 12.31 -19.10
N MET A 341 -25.78 11.26 -18.37
CA MET A 341 -26.07 9.88 -18.73
C MET A 341 -27.53 9.51 -18.47
N HIS A 342 -28.25 9.15 -19.52
CA HIS A 342 -29.70 8.94 -19.47
C HIS A 342 -30.12 7.65 -18.76
N HIS A 343 -29.21 6.66 -18.68
CA HIS A 343 -29.50 5.34 -18.12
C HIS A 343 -28.66 5.01 -16.88
N LEU A 344 -28.02 6.01 -16.29
CA LEU A 344 -27.14 5.81 -15.14
C LEU A 344 -27.95 5.36 -13.91
N GLU A 345 -27.59 4.19 -13.39
CA GLU A 345 -28.23 3.56 -12.24
C GLU A 345 -27.35 3.64 -10.99
N ALA A 346 -26.02 3.62 -11.13
CA ALA A 346 -25.08 3.73 -10.02
C ALA A 346 -23.76 4.40 -10.41
N PHE A 347 -23.26 5.26 -9.52
CA PHE A 347 -21.92 5.83 -9.57
C PHE A 347 -21.12 5.39 -8.33
N VAL A 348 -20.06 4.62 -8.54
CA VAL A 348 -19.22 4.09 -7.46
C VAL A 348 -17.86 4.77 -7.47
N HIS A 349 -17.53 5.45 -6.37
CA HIS A 349 -16.26 6.15 -6.19
C HIS A 349 -15.29 5.36 -5.31
N ILE A 350 -14.07 5.13 -5.78
CA ILE A 350 -13.00 4.54 -4.96
C ILE A 350 -12.23 5.66 -4.23
N SER A 351 -12.43 5.74 -2.92
CA SER A 351 -11.68 6.58 -2.00
C SER A 351 -10.58 5.77 -1.29
N THR A 352 -10.34 6.01 -0.01
CA THR A 352 -9.40 5.26 0.85
C THR A 352 -9.84 5.38 2.30
N ALA A 353 -9.67 4.32 3.09
CA ALA A 353 -9.90 4.33 4.53
C ALA A 353 -9.11 5.46 5.21
N TYR A 354 -7.93 5.79 4.68
CA TYR A 354 -7.07 6.83 5.22
C TYR A 354 -7.47 8.27 4.86
N ALA A 355 -8.58 8.50 4.15
CA ALA A 355 -9.04 9.85 3.83
C ALA A 355 -9.24 10.68 5.11
N ASN A 356 -9.64 10.02 6.20
CA ASN A 356 -9.86 10.62 7.51
C ASN A 356 -8.90 10.12 8.60
N CYS A 357 -7.68 9.70 8.22
CA CYS A 357 -6.68 9.13 9.13
C CYS A 357 -6.19 10.04 10.27
N ASN A 358 -6.52 11.33 10.25
CA ASN A 358 -6.30 12.26 11.36
C ASN A 358 -7.25 12.01 12.55
N ARG A 359 -8.24 11.12 12.38
CA ARG A 359 -9.16 10.67 13.43
C ARG A 359 -8.78 9.24 13.84
N LYS A 360 -9.01 8.90 15.11
CA LYS A 360 -8.78 7.54 15.63
C LYS A 360 -9.92 6.59 15.26
N HIS A 361 -11.16 7.04 15.45
CA HIS A 361 -12.39 6.33 15.10
C HIS A 361 -12.94 6.89 13.79
N ILE A 362 -13.20 6.02 12.82
CA ILE A 362 -13.61 6.39 11.47
C ILE A 362 -14.85 5.59 11.10
N ASP A 363 -15.97 6.31 11.09
CA ASP A 363 -17.29 5.83 10.72
C ASP A 363 -17.49 5.80 9.20
N GLU A 364 -18.50 5.06 8.78
CA GLU A 364 -18.97 4.98 7.39
C GLU A 364 -19.84 6.18 7.01
N VAL A 365 -19.33 7.38 7.30
CA VAL A 365 -19.95 8.67 6.96
C VAL A 365 -18.97 9.54 6.20
N ILE A 366 -19.48 10.49 5.43
CA ILE A 366 -18.68 11.53 4.78
C ILE A 366 -18.47 12.66 5.79
N TYR A 367 -17.22 12.90 6.16
CA TYR A 367 -16.88 13.94 7.12
C TYR A 367 -16.81 15.31 6.41
N PRO A 368 -17.31 16.39 7.05
CA PRO A 368 -17.25 17.71 6.46
C PRO A 368 -15.80 18.14 6.25
N PRO A 369 -15.46 18.75 5.10
CA PRO A 369 -14.10 19.17 4.83
C PRO A 369 -13.77 20.43 5.64
N PRO A 370 -12.49 20.67 5.98
CA PRO A 370 -12.09 21.89 6.70
C PRO A 370 -12.29 23.15 5.85
N VAL A 371 -12.24 23.00 4.52
CA VAL A 371 -12.47 24.06 3.54
C VAL A 371 -13.39 23.51 2.45
N GLU A 372 -14.36 24.32 2.04
CA GLU A 372 -15.23 23.99 0.91
C GLU A 372 -14.40 23.77 -0.38
N PRO A 373 -14.56 22.63 -1.09
CA PRO A 373 -13.71 22.27 -2.23
C PRO A 373 -13.62 23.36 -3.30
N LYS A 374 -14.74 24.02 -3.62
CA LYS A 374 -14.80 25.09 -4.62
C LYS A 374 -13.90 26.28 -4.26
N LYS A 375 -14.00 26.77 -3.02
CA LYS A 375 -13.16 27.89 -2.54
C LYS A 375 -11.67 27.56 -2.60
N LEU A 376 -11.32 26.31 -2.31
CA LEU A 376 -9.93 25.85 -2.40
C LEU A 376 -9.45 25.82 -3.84
N ILE A 377 -10.24 25.27 -4.76
CA ILE A 377 -9.93 25.22 -6.19
C ILE A 377 -9.71 26.63 -6.73
N ASP A 378 -10.68 27.53 -6.54
CA ASP A 378 -10.63 28.92 -7.00
C ASP A 378 -9.40 29.65 -6.43
N SER A 379 -9.02 29.36 -5.18
CA SER A 379 -7.85 29.96 -4.54
C SER A 379 -6.54 29.45 -5.11
N LEU A 380 -6.42 28.14 -5.37
CA LEU A 380 -5.17 27.54 -5.82
C LEU A 380 -4.92 27.75 -7.32
N GLU A 381 -5.94 28.03 -8.11
CA GLU A 381 -5.84 28.24 -9.55
C GLU A 381 -4.90 29.39 -9.91
N TRP A 382 -5.00 30.54 -9.22
CA TRP A 382 -4.18 31.73 -9.51
C TRP A 382 -2.85 31.78 -8.75
N MET A 383 -2.67 30.99 -7.68
CA MET A 383 -1.47 31.02 -6.85
C MET A 383 -0.29 30.36 -7.56
N ASP A 384 0.92 30.90 -7.43
CA ASP A 384 2.13 30.24 -7.93
C ASP A 384 2.46 28.95 -7.15
N ASP A 385 3.13 28.00 -7.82
CA ASP A 385 3.48 26.70 -7.22
C ASP A 385 4.37 26.82 -5.97
N SER A 386 5.20 27.86 -5.89
CA SER A 386 6.00 28.15 -4.70
C SER A 386 5.12 28.51 -3.51
N ILE A 387 4.15 29.40 -3.71
CA ILE A 387 3.19 29.83 -2.68
C ILE A 387 2.38 28.62 -2.21
N VAL A 388 1.85 27.84 -3.16
CA VAL A 388 1.07 26.62 -2.87
C VAL A 388 1.88 25.66 -2.00
N ARG A 389 3.15 25.41 -2.34
CA ARG A 389 4.02 24.53 -1.58
C ARG A 389 4.24 25.04 -0.15
N ASP A 390 4.39 26.35 0.03
CA ASP A 390 4.64 26.95 1.34
C ASP A 390 3.39 26.95 2.24
N ILE A 391 2.18 27.06 1.67
CA ILE A 391 0.92 26.99 2.42
C ILE A 391 0.39 25.56 2.60
N THR A 392 0.80 24.60 1.76
CA THR A 392 0.31 23.21 1.76
C THR A 392 0.31 22.57 3.16
N PRO A 393 1.38 22.67 3.97
CA PRO A 393 1.38 22.08 5.32
C PRO A 393 0.26 22.60 6.22
N ARG A 394 -0.13 23.88 6.07
CA ARG A 394 -1.25 24.47 6.83
C ARG A 394 -2.61 24.01 6.30
N LEU A 395 -2.73 23.80 4.98
CA LEU A 395 -3.97 23.35 4.35
C LEU A 395 -4.30 21.90 4.68
N ILE A 396 -3.30 21.00 4.63
CA ILE A 396 -3.51 19.58 4.91
C ILE A 396 -3.65 19.29 6.41
N GLY A 397 -3.19 20.20 7.28
CA GLY A 397 -3.31 20.10 8.74
C GLY A 397 -2.61 18.86 9.30
N ASP A 398 -3.31 18.10 10.13
CA ASP A 398 -2.79 16.89 10.80
C ASP A 398 -2.67 15.67 9.86
N ARG A 399 -2.98 15.83 8.58
CA ARG A 399 -2.88 14.75 7.60
C ARG A 399 -1.44 14.53 7.17
N PRO A 400 -1.02 13.27 6.95
CA PRO A 400 0.38 12.96 6.63
C PRO A 400 0.82 13.39 5.24
N ASN A 401 -0.13 13.59 4.31
CA ASN A 401 0.18 13.87 2.90
C ASN A 401 -1.02 14.48 2.15
N THR A 402 -0.74 15.00 0.95
CA THR A 402 -1.73 15.58 0.03
C THR A 402 -2.74 14.55 -0.50
N TYR A 403 -2.35 13.27 -0.58
CA TYR A 403 -3.22 12.18 -1.03
C TYR A 403 -4.44 12.00 -0.10
N THR A 404 -4.22 11.81 1.19
CA THR A 404 -5.30 11.64 2.18
C THR A 404 -6.21 12.86 2.23
N TYR A 405 -5.63 14.06 2.15
CA TYR A 405 -6.37 15.31 2.10
C TYR A 405 -7.28 15.41 0.87
N THR A 406 -6.74 15.17 -0.34
CA THR A 406 -7.50 15.29 -1.58
C THR A 406 -8.55 14.19 -1.75
N LYS A 407 -8.33 13.00 -1.19
CA LYS A 407 -9.37 11.95 -1.15
C LYS A 407 -10.55 12.35 -0.25
N ALA A 408 -10.30 12.95 0.92
CA ALA A 408 -11.38 13.48 1.76
C ALA A 408 -12.17 14.59 1.04
N LEU A 409 -11.49 15.48 0.31
CA LEU A 409 -12.15 16.51 -0.50
C LEU A 409 -12.98 15.91 -1.66
N ALA A 410 -12.47 14.86 -2.31
CA ALA A 410 -13.17 14.16 -3.38
C ALA A 410 -14.50 13.57 -2.90
N GLU A 411 -14.52 12.95 -1.71
CA GLU A 411 -15.75 12.45 -1.10
C GLU A 411 -16.79 13.55 -0.88
N CYS A 412 -16.35 14.76 -0.53
CA CYS A 412 -17.25 15.91 -0.36
C CYS A 412 -17.84 16.36 -1.69
N VAL A 413 -17.04 16.40 -2.76
CA VAL A 413 -17.53 16.72 -4.12
C VAL A 413 -18.52 15.65 -4.60
N VAL A 414 -18.25 14.38 -4.31
CA VAL A 414 -19.16 13.27 -4.60
C VAL A 414 -20.47 13.41 -3.81
N GLN A 415 -20.39 13.75 -2.53
CA GLN A 415 -21.57 13.96 -1.68
C GLN A 415 -22.49 15.08 -2.19
N GLN A 416 -21.93 16.15 -2.76
CA GLN A 416 -22.70 17.28 -3.28
C GLN A 416 -23.63 16.91 -4.45
N GLU A 417 -23.43 15.76 -5.08
CA GLU A 417 -24.25 15.28 -6.20
C GLU A 417 -25.15 14.10 -5.81
N GLN A 418 -25.21 13.72 -4.53
CA GLN A 418 -26.00 12.56 -4.05
C GLN A 418 -27.52 12.70 -4.26
N ASP A 419 -28.03 13.93 -4.34
CA ASP A 419 -29.46 14.17 -4.60
C ASP A 419 -29.85 13.92 -6.06
N LYS A 420 -28.86 13.85 -6.96
CA LYS A 420 -29.06 13.69 -8.41
C LYS A 420 -28.61 12.34 -8.93
N LEU A 421 -27.71 11.68 -8.21
CA LEU A 421 -27.06 10.43 -8.62
C LEU A 421 -27.13 9.41 -7.47
N ASN A 422 -27.36 8.15 -7.80
CA ASN A 422 -27.23 7.06 -6.82
C ASN A 422 -25.74 6.75 -6.64
N ILE A 423 -25.21 7.02 -5.45
CA ILE A 423 -23.76 7.00 -5.19
C ILE A 423 -23.38 5.97 -4.12
N ALA A 424 -22.27 5.28 -4.35
CA ALA A 424 -21.53 4.57 -3.31
C ALA A 424 -20.07 5.02 -3.25
N ILE A 425 -19.48 5.00 -2.06
CA ILE A 425 -18.06 5.29 -1.82
C ILE A 425 -17.40 4.08 -1.18
N ILE A 426 -16.36 3.55 -1.82
CA ILE A 426 -15.56 2.44 -1.27
C ILE A 426 -14.26 3.00 -0.72
N ARG A 427 -13.97 2.72 0.55
CA ARG A 427 -12.76 3.14 1.27
C ARG A 427 -11.88 1.92 1.58
N PRO A 428 -11.05 1.47 0.63
CA PRO A 428 -10.07 0.42 0.92
C PRO A 428 -8.94 0.93 1.83
N SER A 429 -8.43 0.05 2.69
CA SER A 429 -7.15 0.24 3.38
C SER A 429 -5.96 -0.03 2.46
N ILE A 430 -4.81 -0.49 2.97
CA ILE A 430 -3.64 -0.79 2.16
C ILE A 430 -3.97 -2.00 1.27
N VAL A 431 -4.14 -1.78 -0.03
CA VAL A 431 -4.46 -2.86 -0.96
C VAL A 431 -3.20 -3.68 -1.28
N GLY A 432 -3.27 -4.99 -1.02
CA GLY A 432 -2.21 -5.97 -1.29
C GLY A 432 -2.52 -6.87 -2.48
N ALA A 433 -1.77 -7.96 -2.61
CA ALA A 433 -2.02 -9.00 -3.61
C ALA A 433 -3.40 -9.65 -3.43
N SER A 434 -3.89 -10.31 -4.48
CA SER A 434 -5.13 -11.09 -4.39
C SER A 434 -5.00 -12.23 -3.37
N TRP A 435 -6.10 -12.53 -2.68
CA TRP A 435 -6.18 -13.68 -1.79
C TRP A 435 -6.52 -14.95 -2.56
N GLN A 436 -7.60 -14.92 -3.33
CA GLN A 436 -8.12 -16.07 -4.09
C GLN A 436 -8.13 -15.81 -5.59
N GLU A 437 -8.62 -14.65 -6.03
CA GLU A 437 -9.01 -14.46 -7.42
C GLU A 437 -8.27 -13.31 -8.13
N PRO A 438 -8.06 -13.41 -9.47
CA PRO A 438 -8.29 -14.61 -10.29
C PRO A 438 -7.26 -15.72 -10.04
N VAL A 439 -6.11 -15.37 -9.47
CA VAL A 439 -5.11 -16.33 -8.97
C VAL A 439 -4.55 -15.83 -7.64
N PRO A 440 -4.31 -16.69 -6.64
CA PRO A 440 -3.75 -16.29 -5.36
C PRO A 440 -2.38 -15.60 -5.48
N GLY A 441 -2.19 -14.52 -4.74
CA GLY A 441 -0.93 -13.77 -4.71
C GLY A 441 -0.67 -12.91 -5.95
N TRP A 442 -1.64 -12.72 -6.85
CA TRP A 442 -1.46 -11.85 -8.00
C TRP A 442 -1.24 -10.39 -7.58
N ILE A 443 -0.20 -9.78 -8.16
CA ILE A 443 0.21 -8.40 -7.94
C ILE A 443 1.11 -7.97 -9.11
N ASP A 444 0.95 -6.75 -9.63
CA ASP A 444 1.66 -6.29 -10.83
C ASP A 444 2.50 -5.03 -10.61
N ASN A 445 2.63 -4.60 -9.35
CA ASN A 445 3.29 -3.35 -9.01
C ASN A 445 4.13 -3.46 -7.73
N PHE A 446 5.05 -2.51 -7.60
CA PHE A 446 5.94 -2.36 -6.45
C PHE A 446 5.41 -1.38 -5.41
N ASN A 447 4.18 -0.88 -5.56
CA ASN A 447 3.66 0.18 -4.69
C ASN A 447 3.38 -0.37 -3.28
N GLY A 448 3.53 0.50 -2.27
CA GLY A 448 3.24 0.19 -0.88
C GLY A 448 3.97 -1.06 -0.36
N PRO A 449 3.24 -2.07 0.18
CA PRO A 449 3.85 -3.24 0.83
C PRO A 449 4.67 -4.11 -0.12
N SER A 450 4.31 -4.23 -1.41
CA SER A 450 5.03 -5.05 -2.39
C SER A 450 6.51 -4.66 -2.49
N GLY A 451 6.81 -3.36 -2.62
CA GLY A 451 8.17 -2.86 -2.71
C GLY A 451 8.97 -3.07 -1.42
N VAL A 452 8.32 -2.92 -0.26
CA VAL A 452 8.93 -3.18 1.06
C VAL A 452 9.28 -4.66 1.22
N PHE A 453 8.36 -5.55 0.84
CA PHE A 453 8.56 -7.00 0.92
C PHE A 453 9.71 -7.44 0.01
N ILE A 454 9.74 -6.98 -1.24
CA ILE A 454 10.83 -7.28 -2.18
C ILE A 454 12.18 -6.76 -1.66
N ALA A 455 12.23 -5.52 -1.17
CA ALA A 455 13.46 -4.96 -0.61
C ALA A 455 13.96 -5.74 0.61
N ALA A 456 13.04 -6.22 1.46
CA ALA A 456 13.36 -7.08 2.60
C ALA A 456 13.81 -8.47 2.15
N GLY A 457 13.13 -9.05 1.15
CA GLY A 457 13.41 -10.35 0.53
C GLY A 457 14.79 -10.42 -0.13
N LYS A 458 15.17 -9.40 -0.90
CA LYS A 458 16.53 -9.28 -1.47
C LYS A 458 17.59 -8.85 -0.44
N GLY A 459 17.20 -8.63 0.82
CA GLY A 459 18.10 -8.25 1.91
C GLY A 459 18.70 -6.85 1.81
N ILE A 460 18.10 -5.99 0.96
CA ILE A 460 18.46 -4.57 0.83
C ILE A 460 17.95 -3.82 2.06
N LEU A 461 16.68 -4.02 2.41
CA LEU A 461 16.08 -3.46 3.62
C LEU A 461 16.49 -4.30 4.85
N ARG A 462 17.02 -3.63 5.88
CA ARG A 462 17.50 -4.23 7.13
C ARG A 462 16.75 -3.73 8.37
N THR A 463 16.30 -2.48 8.32
CA THR A 463 15.55 -1.86 9.41
C THR A 463 14.48 -0.93 8.84
N MET A 464 13.31 -0.93 9.48
CA MET A 464 12.21 -0.02 9.21
C MET A 464 11.62 0.46 10.53
N ARG A 465 11.22 1.73 10.60
CA ARG A 465 10.45 2.23 11.74
C ARG A 465 8.97 1.94 11.52
N ALA A 466 8.38 1.23 12.47
CA ALA A 466 6.94 1.02 12.60
C ALA A 466 6.67 0.54 14.03
N ASN A 467 5.42 0.63 14.48
CA ASN A 467 5.03 0.08 15.75
C ASN A 467 4.70 -1.42 15.56
N ASN A 468 5.40 -2.29 16.28
CA ASN A 468 5.22 -3.74 16.13
C ASN A 468 3.85 -4.22 16.60
N ASP A 469 3.27 -3.49 17.55
CA ASP A 469 1.96 -3.76 18.14
C ASP A 469 0.86 -2.98 17.42
N ALA A 470 1.21 -2.20 16.38
CA ALA A 470 0.22 -1.59 15.51
C ALA A 470 -0.33 -2.60 14.50
N VAL A 471 -1.62 -2.49 14.24
CA VAL A 471 -2.37 -3.18 13.20
C VAL A 471 -1.89 -2.70 11.84
N ALA A 472 -1.53 -3.67 11.01
CA ALA A 472 -1.22 -3.50 9.62
C ALA A 472 -2.47 -3.79 8.79
N ASP A 473 -3.25 -2.75 8.53
CA ASP A 473 -4.52 -2.79 7.78
C ASP A 473 -4.31 -3.10 6.28
N LEU A 474 -3.94 -4.34 5.99
CA LEU A 474 -3.78 -4.87 4.64
C LEU A 474 -5.11 -5.49 4.17
N ILE A 475 -5.55 -5.18 2.95
CA ILE A 475 -6.76 -5.77 2.34
C ILE A 475 -6.43 -6.37 0.97
N PRO A 476 -6.84 -7.63 0.67
CA PRO A 476 -6.64 -8.21 -0.65
C PRO A 476 -7.41 -7.48 -1.75
N VAL A 477 -6.79 -7.30 -2.92
CA VAL A 477 -7.40 -6.55 -4.04
C VAL A 477 -8.73 -7.15 -4.52
N ASP A 478 -8.83 -8.48 -4.54
CA ASP A 478 -10.03 -9.21 -4.95
C ASP A 478 -11.21 -9.00 -4.00
N MET A 479 -10.97 -8.91 -2.68
CA MET A 479 -12.02 -8.55 -1.73
C MET A 479 -12.55 -7.13 -1.97
N VAL A 480 -11.66 -6.18 -2.26
CA VAL A 480 -12.06 -4.79 -2.56
C VAL A 480 -12.91 -4.74 -3.83
N ILE A 481 -12.53 -5.49 -4.87
CA ILE A 481 -13.29 -5.56 -6.12
C ILE A 481 -14.63 -6.25 -5.94
N ASN A 482 -14.68 -7.35 -5.19
CA ASN A 482 -15.92 -8.04 -4.86
C ASN A 482 -16.91 -7.12 -4.13
N LEU A 483 -16.43 -6.38 -3.12
CA LEU A 483 -17.22 -5.36 -2.45
C LEU A 483 -17.67 -4.25 -3.41
N THR A 484 -16.78 -3.79 -4.29
CA THR A 484 -17.07 -2.71 -5.26
C THR A 484 -18.22 -3.10 -6.19
N LEU A 485 -18.23 -4.33 -6.70
CA LEU A 485 -19.29 -4.85 -7.56
C LEU A 485 -20.60 -5.05 -6.78
N ALA A 486 -20.54 -5.63 -5.59
CA ALA A 486 -21.70 -5.79 -4.73
C ALA A 486 -22.32 -4.42 -4.35
N ALA A 487 -21.50 -3.43 -4.05
CA ALA A 487 -21.96 -2.07 -3.75
C ALA A 487 -22.57 -1.39 -4.99
N GLY A 488 -21.99 -1.59 -6.18
CA GLY A 488 -22.56 -1.08 -7.43
C GLY A 488 -23.95 -1.65 -7.71
N TRP A 489 -24.10 -2.98 -7.58
CA TRP A 489 -25.39 -3.67 -7.64
C TRP A 489 -26.38 -3.13 -6.62
N TYR A 490 -25.98 -3.08 -5.35
CA TYR A 490 -26.87 -2.65 -4.27
C TYR A 490 -27.36 -1.22 -4.46
N THR A 491 -26.44 -0.30 -4.80
CA THR A 491 -26.78 1.11 -5.06
C THR A 491 -27.73 1.27 -6.24
N ALA A 492 -27.56 0.49 -7.30
CA ALA A 492 -28.44 0.55 -8.47
C ALA A 492 -29.86 0.03 -8.19
N VAL A 493 -29.93 -1.10 -7.49
CA VAL A 493 -31.21 -1.80 -7.21
C VAL A 493 -31.98 -1.12 -6.09
N HIS A 494 -31.32 -0.77 -4.99
CA HIS A 494 -31.99 -0.28 -3.78
C HIS A 494 -32.11 1.25 -3.74
N ARG A 495 -31.29 1.97 -4.54
CA ARG A 495 -31.29 3.44 -4.65
C ARG A 495 -31.36 4.14 -3.28
N PRO A 496 -30.36 3.92 -2.41
CA PRO A 496 -30.36 4.51 -1.07
C PRO A 496 -30.45 6.03 -1.16
N LYS A 497 -31.22 6.66 -0.25
CA LYS A 497 -31.46 8.11 -0.23
C LYS A 497 -30.19 8.94 -0.02
N SER A 498 -29.18 8.36 0.62
CA SER A 498 -27.90 8.99 0.89
C SER A 498 -26.77 8.10 0.38
N ALA A 499 -25.66 8.71 -0.01
CA ALA A 499 -24.48 7.97 -0.43
C ALA A 499 -24.00 7.03 0.69
N LEU A 500 -23.93 5.73 0.39
CA LEU A 500 -23.38 4.74 1.34
C LEU A 500 -21.86 4.69 1.22
N VAL A 501 -21.19 4.70 2.36
CA VAL A 501 -19.74 4.58 2.47
C VAL A 501 -19.41 3.20 3.01
N TYR A 502 -18.43 2.53 2.42
CA TYR A 502 -18.00 1.20 2.84
C TYR A 502 -16.51 1.22 3.20
N ASN A 503 -16.20 1.06 4.49
CA ASN A 503 -14.82 0.94 4.96
C ASN A 503 -14.35 -0.51 4.75
N CYS A 504 -13.62 -0.74 3.65
CA CYS A 504 -13.08 -2.04 3.30
C CYS A 504 -11.71 -2.24 3.96
N THR A 505 -11.76 -2.70 5.21
CA THR A 505 -10.59 -2.80 6.10
C THR A 505 -10.58 -4.15 6.83
N THR A 506 -9.44 -4.53 7.37
CA THR A 506 -9.28 -5.78 8.12
C THR A 506 -9.12 -5.55 9.63
N GLY A 507 -8.59 -4.40 10.05
CA GLY A 507 -8.13 -4.18 11.42
C GLY A 507 -9.20 -4.27 12.50
N GLY A 508 -10.43 -3.86 12.20
CA GLY A 508 -11.55 -3.97 13.15
C GLY A 508 -12.13 -5.39 13.29
N ILE A 509 -11.86 -6.28 12.33
CA ILE A 509 -12.58 -7.56 12.20
C ILE A 509 -11.62 -8.76 12.32
N ASN A 510 -10.47 -8.69 11.66
CA ASN A 510 -9.45 -9.74 11.63
C ASN A 510 -8.04 -9.09 11.73
N PRO A 511 -7.67 -8.54 12.89
CA PRO A 511 -6.46 -7.73 13.06
C PRO A 511 -5.17 -8.53 12.82
N PHE A 512 -4.20 -7.89 12.19
CA PHE A 512 -2.88 -8.43 11.93
C PHE A 512 -1.81 -7.38 12.17
N HIS A 513 -0.77 -7.69 12.92
CA HIS A 513 0.17 -6.68 13.42
C HIS A 513 1.47 -6.63 12.61
N TRP A 514 2.14 -5.47 12.59
CA TRP A 514 3.41 -5.30 11.87
C TRP A 514 4.51 -6.27 12.34
N GLY A 515 4.54 -6.59 13.64
CA GLY A 515 5.47 -7.61 14.16
C GLY A 515 5.23 -9.00 13.57
N GLN A 516 3.97 -9.36 13.30
CA GLN A 516 3.60 -10.62 12.66
C GLN A 516 3.95 -10.58 11.16
N ILE A 517 3.73 -9.46 10.47
CA ILE A 517 4.19 -9.25 9.09
C ILE A 517 5.69 -9.49 8.96
N GLU A 518 6.51 -8.87 9.83
CA GLU A 518 7.96 -9.08 9.83
C GLU A 518 8.29 -10.58 9.88
N HIS A 519 7.67 -11.31 10.82
CA HIS A 519 7.90 -12.73 11.00
C HIS A 519 7.54 -13.54 9.74
N HIS A 520 6.32 -13.38 9.22
CA HIS A 520 5.81 -14.17 8.11
C HIS A 520 6.52 -13.85 6.79
N VAL A 521 6.79 -12.57 6.49
CA VAL A 521 7.54 -12.17 5.29
C VAL A 521 8.97 -12.71 5.34
N MET A 522 9.65 -12.59 6.48
CA MET A 522 11.01 -13.11 6.64
C MET A 522 11.08 -14.64 6.61
N SER A 523 10.06 -15.32 7.12
CA SER A 523 9.95 -16.79 7.03
C SER A 523 9.72 -17.22 5.59
N SER A 524 8.79 -16.56 4.88
CA SER A 524 8.47 -16.85 3.48
C SER A 524 9.69 -16.72 2.58
N PHE A 525 10.42 -15.60 2.63
CA PHE A 525 11.64 -15.44 1.80
C PHE A 525 12.84 -16.29 2.23
N LYS A 526 12.81 -16.93 3.40
CA LYS A 526 13.82 -17.95 3.74
C LYS A 526 13.47 -19.31 3.12
N ARG A 527 12.19 -19.64 2.99
CA ARG A 527 11.68 -20.86 2.36
C ARG A 527 11.66 -20.75 0.84
N ASN A 528 11.17 -19.63 0.33
CA ASN A 528 11.00 -19.30 -1.09
C ASN A 528 11.82 -18.02 -1.40
N PRO A 529 13.16 -18.13 -1.46
CA PRO A 529 14.01 -16.98 -1.64
C PRO A 529 13.91 -16.36 -3.04
N LEU A 530 14.05 -15.04 -3.07
CA LEU A 530 14.23 -14.28 -4.31
C LEU A 530 15.61 -14.56 -4.92
N GLU A 531 15.68 -14.53 -6.24
CA GLU A 531 16.92 -14.66 -6.97
C GLU A 531 17.83 -13.46 -6.74
N GLN A 532 19.14 -13.73 -6.83
CA GLN A 532 20.19 -12.72 -6.72
C GLN A 532 20.04 -11.80 -5.51
N ALA A 533 19.57 -12.34 -4.37
CA ALA A 533 19.46 -11.58 -3.15
C ALA A 533 20.82 -10.95 -2.78
N PHE A 534 20.83 -9.64 -2.52
CA PHE A 534 22.04 -8.90 -2.14
C PHE A 534 22.58 -9.38 -0.78
N ARG A 535 21.68 -9.67 0.15
CA ARG A 535 22.00 -10.27 1.46
C ARG A 535 20.90 -11.26 1.84
N ARG A 536 21.16 -12.08 2.86
CA ARG A 536 20.10 -12.95 3.40
C ARG A 536 18.94 -12.10 3.96
N PRO A 537 17.68 -12.41 3.58
CA PRO A 537 16.50 -11.69 4.07
C PRO A 537 16.44 -11.72 5.60
N ASN A 538 16.49 -10.52 6.18
CA ASN A 538 16.50 -10.30 7.62
C ASN A 538 16.32 -8.79 7.90
N ALA A 539 15.16 -8.28 7.53
CA ALA A 539 14.69 -6.95 7.90
C ALA A 539 14.02 -7.03 9.27
N ASN A 540 14.20 -5.97 10.07
CA ASN A 540 13.57 -5.84 11.37
C ASN A 540 12.75 -4.57 11.44
N ILE A 541 11.63 -4.66 12.14
CA ILE A 541 10.78 -3.54 12.48
C ILE A 541 11.09 -3.11 13.92
N THR A 542 11.12 -1.80 14.14
CA THR A 542 11.39 -1.22 15.46
C THR A 542 10.61 0.08 15.66
N SER A 543 9.98 0.22 16.81
CA SER A 543 9.31 1.46 17.22
C SER A 543 10.31 2.55 17.64
N ASN A 544 11.48 2.14 18.15
CA ASN A 544 12.49 3.06 18.67
C ASN A 544 13.24 3.79 17.54
N TYR A 545 13.09 5.12 17.50
CA TYR A 545 13.71 6.01 16.50
C TYR A 545 15.24 5.95 16.53
N LEU A 546 15.87 6.05 17.72
CA LEU A 546 17.33 6.06 17.84
C LEU A 546 17.93 4.73 17.38
N MET A 547 17.29 3.62 17.76
CA MET A 547 17.67 2.28 17.31
C MET A 547 17.55 2.17 15.78
N ASN A 548 16.46 2.67 15.19
CA ASN A 548 16.30 2.68 13.74
C ASN A 548 17.39 3.52 13.05
N GLN A 549 17.67 4.74 13.52
CA GLN A 549 18.72 5.59 12.94
C GLN A 549 20.11 4.97 13.03
N TYR A 550 20.44 4.34 14.16
CA TYR A 550 21.66 3.56 14.32
C TYR A 550 21.76 2.46 13.25
N TRP A 551 20.70 1.66 13.08
CA TRP A 551 20.71 0.59 12.09
C TRP A 551 20.66 1.08 10.65
N ILE A 552 20.07 2.24 10.36
CA ILE A 552 20.16 2.89 9.05
C ILE A 552 21.61 3.26 8.76
N LEU A 553 22.28 3.92 9.70
CA LEU A 553 23.68 4.32 9.54
C LEU A 553 24.57 3.09 9.32
N VAL A 554 24.46 2.11 10.20
CA VAL A 554 25.31 0.92 10.19
C VAL A 554 24.94 -0.01 9.06
N SER A 555 23.68 -0.40 8.87
CA SER A 555 23.32 -1.49 7.94
C SER A 555 23.01 -1.03 6.51
N HIS A 556 22.74 0.26 6.29
CA HIS A 556 22.44 0.80 4.97
C HIS A 556 23.51 1.78 4.49
N LYS A 557 23.67 2.93 5.17
CA LYS A 557 24.51 4.04 4.68
C LYS A 557 25.99 3.68 4.64
N PHE A 558 26.54 3.11 5.70
CA PHE A 558 27.97 2.79 5.76
C PHE A 558 28.41 1.75 4.70
N PRO A 559 27.73 0.61 4.53
CA PRO A 559 27.99 -0.32 3.43
C PRO A 559 27.86 0.32 2.06
N ALA A 560 26.87 1.20 1.87
CA ALA A 560 26.66 1.89 0.61
C ALA A 560 27.80 2.85 0.28
N LEU A 561 28.34 3.57 1.28
CA LEU A 561 29.52 4.41 1.11
C LEU A 561 30.75 3.59 0.68
N ILE A 562 31.00 2.45 1.32
CA ILE A 562 32.12 1.57 0.96
C ILE A 562 31.92 1.05 -0.46
N TYR A 563 30.72 0.54 -0.78
CA TYR A 563 30.40 0.03 -2.11
C TYR A 563 30.61 1.09 -3.19
N ASP A 564 30.07 2.29 -2.99
CA ASP A 564 30.21 3.40 -3.94
C ASP A 564 31.66 3.90 -4.03
N PHE A 565 32.43 3.82 -2.95
CA PHE A 565 33.86 4.14 -2.97
C PHE A 565 34.65 3.12 -3.81
N VAL A 566 34.38 1.83 -3.66
CA VAL A 566 35.01 0.78 -4.48
C VAL A 566 34.63 0.95 -5.95
N LEU A 567 33.35 1.20 -6.27
CA LEU A 567 32.92 1.48 -7.64
C LEU A 567 33.68 2.67 -8.25
N ARG A 568 33.85 3.76 -7.49
CA ARG A 568 34.62 4.92 -7.96
C ARG A 568 36.08 4.56 -8.24
N LEU A 569 36.70 3.75 -7.39
CA LEU A 569 38.08 3.26 -7.62
C LEU A 569 38.17 2.38 -8.86
N SER A 570 37.13 1.61 -9.17
CA SER A 570 37.02 0.81 -10.40
C SER A 570 36.55 1.62 -11.63
N GLY A 571 36.50 2.95 -11.55
CA GLY A 571 36.06 3.83 -12.65
C GLY A 571 34.55 3.83 -12.93
N GLN A 572 33.75 3.15 -12.10
CA GLN A 572 32.30 3.07 -12.21
C GLN A 572 31.59 4.19 -11.43
N LYS A 573 30.36 4.52 -11.84
CA LYS A 573 29.55 5.54 -11.16
C LYS A 573 28.98 5.00 -9.84
N PRO A 574 28.98 5.80 -8.75
CA PRO A 574 28.37 5.39 -7.49
C PRO A 574 26.85 5.26 -7.63
N GLN A 575 26.28 4.20 -7.06
CA GLN A 575 24.88 3.80 -7.23
C GLN A 575 24.17 3.48 -5.90
N MET A 576 24.84 2.81 -4.97
CA MET A 576 24.21 2.21 -3.79
C MET A 576 23.61 3.24 -2.83
N MET A 577 24.29 4.38 -2.64
CA MET A 577 23.75 5.45 -1.79
C MET A 577 22.44 6.02 -2.37
N ARG A 578 22.32 6.11 -3.69
CA ARG A 578 21.09 6.57 -4.35
C ARG A 578 19.94 5.61 -4.10
N ILE A 579 20.20 4.30 -4.19
CA ILE A 579 19.20 3.26 -3.91
C ILE A 579 18.69 3.38 -2.47
N PHE A 580 19.60 3.46 -1.49
CA PHE A 580 19.19 3.59 -0.09
C PHE A 580 18.47 4.90 0.22
N ASN A 581 18.89 6.02 -0.37
CA ASN A 581 18.18 7.29 -0.20
C ASN A 581 16.74 7.21 -0.74
N ARG A 582 16.54 6.57 -1.90
CA ARG A 582 15.20 6.34 -2.46
C ARG A 582 14.37 5.41 -1.57
N LEU A 583 14.96 4.31 -1.10
CA LEU A 583 14.32 3.36 -0.18
C LEU A 583 13.87 4.05 1.12
N HIS A 584 14.75 4.87 1.71
CA HIS A 584 14.43 5.61 2.93
C HIS A 584 13.37 6.67 2.73
N LYS A 585 13.39 7.38 1.59
CA LYS A 585 12.31 8.31 1.23
C LYS A 585 10.98 7.56 1.15
N ALA A 586 10.93 6.42 0.44
CA ALA A 586 9.71 5.63 0.31
C ALA A 586 9.19 5.11 1.66
N ILE A 587 10.06 4.57 2.51
CA ILE A 587 9.70 4.09 3.85
C ILE A 587 9.23 5.23 4.75
N GLY A 588 9.87 6.40 4.70
CA GLY A 588 9.48 7.56 5.49
C GLY A 588 8.05 8.03 5.19
N LEU A 589 7.60 7.90 3.93
CA LEU A 589 6.22 8.20 3.53
C LEU A 589 5.19 7.23 4.13
N LEU A 590 5.62 6.03 4.53
CA LEU A 590 4.76 5.00 5.13
C LEU A 590 4.75 5.05 6.66
N GLU A 591 5.70 5.75 7.27
CA GLU A 591 5.93 5.73 8.72
C GLU A 591 4.69 6.14 9.54
N TYR A 592 3.92 7.10 9.04
CA TYR A 592 2.65 7.52 9.66
C TYR A 592 1.65 6.36 9.75
N PHE A 593 1.51 5.59 8.67
CA PHE A 593 0.59 4.46 8.55
C PHE A 593 1.07 3.21 9.28
N SER A 594 2.39 3.04 9.38
CA SER A 594 2.97 1.87 10.04
C SER A 594 3.17 2.05 11.55
N SER A 595 2.97 3.25 12.08
CA SER A 595 3.20 3.56 13.50
C SER A 595 1.92 3.86 14.28
N GLN A 596 0.76 3.78 13.64
CA GLN A 596 -0.54 4.13 14.21
C GLN A 596 -1.58 3.06 13.86
N ASP A 597 -2.66 3.07 14.63
CA ASP A 597 -3.82 2.20 14.44
C ASP A 597 -5.08 3.03 14.31
N TRP A 598 -6.08 2.46 13.66
CA TRP A 598 -7.38 3.07 13.49
C TRP A 598 -8.48 2.08 13.87
N GLU A 599 -9.59 2.64 14.34
CA GLU A 599 -10.81 1.89 14.58
C GLU A 599 -11.78 2.21 13.45
N TRP A 600 -12.12 1.19 12.66
CA TRP A 600 -12.97 1.31 11.49
C TRP A 600 -14.37 0.77 11.83
N ASN A 601 -15.40 1.58 11.62
CA ASN A 601 -16.76 1.04 11.52
C ASN A 601 -16.91 0.34 10.17
N SER A 602 -17.53 -0.84 10.13
CA SER A 602 -17.77 -1.66 8.93
C SER A 602 -19.20 -2.25 8.91
N GLU A 603 -20.17 -1.52 9.46
CA GLU A 603 -21.58 -1.92 9.53
C GLU A 603 -22.23 -2.03 8.14
N ASN A 604 -22.00 -1.08 7.24
CA ASN A 604 -22.50 -1.09 5.86
C ASN A 604 -21.95 -2.28 5.07
N MET A 605 -20.68 -2.65 5.29
CA MET A 605 -20.10 -3.86 4.70
C MET A 605 -20.80 -5.13 5.21
N SER A 606 -21.09 -5.19 6.51
CA SER A 606 -21.81 -6.32 7.12
C SER A 606 -23.27 -6.38 6.64
N MET A 607 -23.93 -5.23 6.53
CA MET A 607 -25.27 -5.07 5.97
C MET A 607 -25.29 -5.57 4.53
N LEU A 608 -24.39 -5.09 3.67
CA LEU A 608 -24.34 -5.48 2.27
C LEU A 608 -24.13 -6.99 2.11
N MET A 609 -23.23 -7.60 2.90
CA MET A 609 -23.03 -9.04 2.90
C MET A 609 -24.32 -9.81 3.22
N SER A 610 -25.15 -9.29 4.13
CA SER A 610 -26.42 -9.91 4.51
C SER A 610 -27.46 -9.92 3.37
N GLN A 611 -27.36 -8.97 2.43
CA GLN A 611 -28.26 -8.84 1.28
C GLN A 611 -27.91 -9.79 0.13
N LEU A 612 -26.70 -10.36 0.13
CA LEU A 612 -26.26 -11.26 -0.94
C LEU A 612 -26.90 -12.64 -0.82
N THR A 613 -27.24 -13.23 -1.97
CA THR A 613 -27.61 -14.64 -2.08
C THR A 613 -26.45 -15.56 -1.67
N PRO A 614 -26.69 -16.82 -1.27
CA PRO A 614 -25.60 -17.75 -0.96
C PRO A 614 -24.62 -17.99 -2.12
N GLU A 615 -25.07 -17.84 -3.36
CA GLU A 615 -24.22 -17.93 -4.55
C GLU A 615 -23.38 -16.65 -4.72
N ASP A 616 -24.00 -15.48 -4.64
CA ASP A 616 -23.28 -14.20 -4.70
C ASP A 616 -22.25 -14.05 -3.57
N ARG A 617 -22.56 -14.53 -2.36
CA ARG A 617 -21.59 -14.54 -1.25
C ARG A 617 -20.35 -15.38 -1.53
N ARG A 618 -20.50 -16.46 -2.32
CA ARG A 618 -19.37 -17.31 -2.72
C ARG A 618 -18.58 -16.65 -3.84
N THR A 619 -19.26 -16.13 -4.86
CA THR A 619 -18.63 -15.55 -6.05
C THR A 619 -18.01 -14.18 -5.76
N PHE A 620 -18.71 -13.31 -5.03
CA PHE A 620 -18.28 -11.96 -4.68
C PHE A 620 -17.96 -11.88 -3.19
N ASN A 621 -17.13 -12.80 -2.70
CA ASN A 621 -16.75 -12.86 -1.29
C ASN A 621 -15.84 -11.68 -0.89
N PHE A 622 -16.25 -10.94 0.14
CA PHE A 622 -15.43 -9.92 0.79
C PHE A 622 -15.40 -10.10 2.32
N ASP A 623 -15.64 -11.33 2.83
CA ASP A 623 -15.57 -11.62 4.27
C ASP A 623 -14.12 -11.79 4.75
N VAL A 624 -13.58 -10.73 5.35
CA VAL A 624 -12.20 -10.69 5.86
C VAL A 624 -11.93 -11.67 7.00
N ARG A 625 -12.95 -12.20 7.69
CA ARG A 625 -12.78 -13.17 8.78
C ARG A 625 -12.23 -14.52 8.30
N GLN A 626 -12.41 -14.81 7.01
CA GLN A 626 -11.96 -16.06 6.40
C GLN A 626 -10.48 -16.01 5.98
N LEU A 627 -9.85 -14.84 6.06
CA LEU A 627 -8.47 -14.63 5.63
C LEU A 627 -7.49 -15.25 6.64
N ASN A 628 -6.73 -16.27 6.19
CA ASN A 628 -5.61 -16.82 6.95
C ASN A 628 -4.33 -16.00 6.68
N TRP A 629 -3.91 -15.21 7.66
CA TRP A 629 -2.75 -14.30 7.49
C TRP A 629 -1.43 -14.98 7.12
N PRO A 630 -0.99 -16.07 7.79
CA PRO A 630 0.23 -16.78 7.40
C PRO A 630 0.24 -17.24 5.94
N GLU A 631 -0.85 -17.85 5.48
CA GLU A 631 -1.00 -18.33 4.11
C GLU A 631 -1.06 -17.18 3.11
N TYR A 632 -1.85 -16.15 3.42
CA TYR A 632 -1.97 -14.96 2.57
C TYR A 632 -0.63 -14.26 2.37
N ILE A 633 0.16 -14.05 3.43
CA ILE A 633 1.49 -13.43 3.33
C ILE A 633 2.47 -14.31 2.56
N GLU A 634 2.41 -15.64 2.74
CA GLU A 634 3.23 -16.54 1.94
C GLU A 634 2.91 -16.43 0.44
N ASN A 635 1.63 -16.51 0.08
CA ASN A 635 1.18 -16.39 -1.31
C ASN A 635 1.50 -15.01 -1.89
N TYR A 636 1.38 -13.94 -1.09
CA TYR A 636 1.80 -12.61 -1.50
C TYR A 636 3.31 -12.57 -1.79
N CYS A 637 4.18 -13.07 -0.90
CA CYS A 637 5.61 -13.11 -1.16
C CYS A 637 5.96 -13.92 -2.42
N ILE A 638 5.34 -15.09 -2.62
CA ILE A 638 5.50 -15.88 -3.86
C ILE A 638 5.00 -15.09 -5.07
N GLY A 639 3.89 -14.39 -4.93
CA GLY A 639 3.32 -13.49 -5.92
C GLY A 639 4.30 -12.40 -6.38
N THR A 640 4.99 -11.76 -5.43
CA THR A 640 6.02 -10.76 -5.76
C THR A 640 7.18 -11.35 -6.57
N LYS A 641 7.57 -12.61 -6.28
CA LYS A 641 8.57 -13.34 -7.08
C LYS A 641 8.06 -13.57 -8.50
N LYS A 642 6.87 -14.16 -8.63
CA LYS A 642 6.33 -14.63 -9.91
C LYS A 642 5.87 -13.50 -10.85
N TYR A 643 5.15 -12.52 -10.33
CA TYR A 643 4.41 -11.55 -11.16
C TYR A 643 5.05 -10.16 -11.21
N VAL A 644 5.85 -9.80 -10.20
CA VAL A 644 6.50 -8.48 -10.14
C VAL A 644 7.97 -8.56 -10.57
N LEU A 645 8.67 -9.62 -10.11
CA LEU A 645 10.08 -9.84 -10.47
C LEU A 645 10.24 -10.75 -11.70
N ASN A 646 9.15 -11.37 -12.18
CA ASN A 646 9.14 -12.33 -13.29
C ASN A 646 10.18 -13.45 -13.12
N GLU A 647 10.41 -13.86 -11.88
CA GLU A 647 11.36 -14.91 -11.51
C GLU A 647 10.69 -16.30 -11.62
N ASP A 648 11.44 -17.31 -12.06
CA ASP A 648 10.90 -18.67 -12.20
C ASP A 648 10.86 -19.37 -10.84
N MET A 649 9.78 -20.12 -10.61
CA MET A 649 9.62 -20.96 -9.42
C MET A 649 10.53 -22.19 -9.48
N SER A 650 10.96 -22.62 -10.67
CA SER A 650 11.92 -23.71 -10.85
C SER A 650 13.32 -23.38 -10.29
N ASP A 651 13.68 -22.09 -10.20
CA ASP A 651 14.99 -21.60 -9.75
C ASP A 651 15.14 -21.47 -8.23
N ILE A 652 14.10 -21.82 -7.46
CA ILE A 652 14.13 -21.80 -5.99
C ILE A 652 15.33 -22.59 -5.40
N PRO A 653 15.70 -23.79 -5.88
CA PRO A 653 16.87 -24.52 -5.39
C PRO A 653 18.18 -23.74 -5.57
N ALA A 654 18.35 -23.07 -6.72
CA ALA A 654 19.52 -22.24 -7.02
C ALA A 654 19.55 -21.00 -6.10
N ALA A 655 18.42 -20.32 -5.93
CA ALA A 655 18.30 -19.19 -5.00
C ALA A 655 18.59 -19.61 -3.53
N ARG A 656 18.15 -20.81 -3.11
CA ARG A 656 18.51 -21.38 -1.80
C ARG A 656 20.01 -21.67 -1.68
N GLN A 657 20.67 -22.13 -2.74
CA GLN A 657 22.12 -22.32 -2.77
C GLN A 657 22.86 -20.99 -2.65
N HIS A 658 22.42 -19.95 -3.36
CA HIS A 658 22.94 -18.59 -3.21
C HIS A 658 22.83 -18.08 -1.77
N LEU A 659 21.66 -18.24 -1.12
CA LEU A 659 21.50 -17.87 0.29
C LEU A 659 22.40 -18.69 1.24
N ARG A 660 22.70 -19.96 0.92
CA ARG A 660 23.67 -20.78 1.67
C ARG A 660 25.10 -20.26 1.48
N LYS A 661 25.48 -19.86 0.27
CA LYS A 661 26.78 -19.22 -0.03
C LYS A 661 26.94 -17.94 0.79
N LEU A 662 25.96 -17.04 0.76
CA LEU A 662 25.95 -15.80 1.56
C LEU A 662 26.03 -16.07 3.07
N ARG A 663 25.37 -17.13 3.55
CA ARG A 663 25.46 -17.57 4.95
C ARG A 663 26.89 -17.99 5.31
N ASN A 664 27.51 -18.79 4.46
CA ASN A 664 28.85 -19.33 4.70
C ASN A 664 29.88 -18.20 4.66
N ILE A 665 29.80 -17.28 3.68
CA ILE A 665 30.67 -16.10 3.61
C ILE A 665 30.59 -15.29 4.92
N ARG A 666 29.37 -15.03 5.40
CA ARG A 666 29.17 -14.35 6.68
C ARG A 666 29.81 -15.10 7.85
N TYR A 667 29.64 -16.41 7.95
CA TYR A 667 30.22 -17.19 9.04
C TYR A 667 31.75 -17.21 8.98
N THR A 668 32.32 -17.41 7.80
CA THR A 668 33.78 -17.34 7.59
C THR A 668 34.33 -15.99 8.02
N PHE A 669 33.70 -14.89 7.58
CA PHE A 669 34.14 -13.56 7.98
C PHE A 669 34.02 -13.31 9.49
N ASN A 670 32.89 -13.69 10.11
CA ASN A 670 32.71 -13.58 11.56
C ASN A 670 33.81 -14.32 12.32
N THR A 671 34.12 -15.55 11.90
CA THR A 671 35.18 -16.35 12.51
C THR A 671 36.54 -15.68 12.36
N VAL A 672 36.87 -15.18 11.16
CA VAL A 672 38.14 -14.44 10.92
C VAL A 672 38.22 -13.18 11.78
N LEU A 673 37.14 -12.41 11.88
CA LEU A 673 37.07 -11.19 12.70
C LEU A 673 37.25 -11.52 14.19
N VAL A 674 36.58 -12.54 14.70
CA VAL A 674 36.73 -13.00 16.10
C VAL A 674 38.16 -13.45 16.36
N VAL A 675 38.77 -14.24 15.46
CA VAL A 675 40.17 -14.66 15.58
C VAL A 675 41.11 -13.46 15.57
N PHE A 676 40.86 -12.47 14.72
CA PHE A 676 41.66 -11.24 14.65
C PHE A 676 41.55 -10.42 15.95
N ILE A 677 40.32 -10.16 16.43
CA ILE A 677 40.08 -9.44 17.69
C ILE A 677 40.72 -10.19 18.86
N TRP A 678 40.57 -11.51 18.92
CA TRP A 678 41.18 -12.36 19.94
C TRP A 678 42.71 -12.26 19.92
N ARG A 679 43.34 -12.27 18.73
CA ARG A 679 44.79 -12.09 18.60
C ARG A 679 45.25 -10.71 19.05
N VAL A 680 44.53 -9.64 18.70
CA VAL A 680 44.84 -8.28 19.16
C VAL A 680 44.69 -8.17 20.68
N PHE A 681 43.62 -8.74 21.25
CA PHE A 681 43.37 -8.77 22.68
C PHE A 681 44.48 -9.51 23.44
N ILE A 682 44.89 -10.71 22.97
CA ILE A 682 46.04 -11.42 23.53
C ILE A 682 47.31 -10.58 23.38
N ALA A 683 47.60 -10.01 22.22
CA ALA A 683 48.81 -9.22 22.02
C ALA A 683 48.91 -8.01 22.99
N ARG A 684 47.78 -7.38 23.30
CA ARG A 684 47.71 -6.17 24.15
C ARG A 684 47.55 -6.49 25.65
N SER A 685 47.03 -7.65 26.04
CA SER A 685 46.80 -8.02 27.45
C SER A 685 47.84 -8.99 27.98
N GLN A 686 48.62 -8.57 28.99
CA GLN A 686 49.56 -9.44 29.69
C GLN A 686 48.85 -10.60 30.40
N MET A 687 47.70 -10.34 31.03
CA MET A 687 46.88 -11.37 31.69
C MET A 687 46.39 -12.42 30.68
N ALA A 688 45.90 -12.01 29.52
CA ALA A 688 45.45 -12.92 28.47
C ALA A 688 46.61 -13.77 27.90
N ARG A 689 47.80 -13.19 27.71
CA ARG A 689 49.01 -13.94 27.31
C ARG A 689 49.40 -14.99 28.34
N ASN A 690 49.34 -14.66 29.62
CA ASN A 690 49.71 -15.57 30.70
C ASN A 690 48.72 -16.74 30.80
N ILE A 691 47.42 -16.48 30.66
CA ILE A 691 46.38 -17.53 30.61
C ILE A 691 46.53 -18.41 29.36
N TRP A 692 46.81 -17.79 28.20
CA TRP A 692 47.02 -18.51 26.94
C TRP A 692 48.25 -19.44 26.99
N ARG A 693 49.38 -18.94 27.54
CA ARG A 693 50.61 -19.74 27.72
C ARG A 693 50.42 -20.89 28.73
N ARG A 694 49.62 -20.70 29.78
CA ARG A 694 49.30 -21.75 30.77
C ARG A 694 48.40 -22.87 30.21
N ARG A 695 47.71 -22.65 29.09
CA ARG A 695 46.82 -23.64 28.44
C ARG A 695 47.43 -24.34 27.23
N GLN A 696 48.64 -24.00 26.79
CA GLN A 696 49.35 -24.84 25.82
C GLN A 696 49.81 -26.13 26.52
N PRO A 697 49.45 -27.33 26.02
CA PRO A 697 50.11 -28.55 26.44
C PRO A 697 51.60 -28.43 26.13
N TRP A 698 52.44 -28.65 27.13
CA TRP A 698 53.87 -28.88 26.96
C TRP A 698 54.04 -30.06 25.98
N PRO A 699 54.67 -29.87 24.81
CA PRO A 699 55.94 -30.56 24.62
C PRO A 699 56.86 -29.80 23.64
N LEU A 700 57.57 -28.77 24.11
CA LEU A 700 58.77 -28.28 23.42
C LEU A 700 59.83 -27.86 24.45
N ALA A 701 60.24 -28.83 25.26
CA ALA A 701 61.44 -28.75 26.08
C ALA A 701 62.42 -29.86 25.64
N VAL A 702 62.96 -29.77 24.43
CA VAL A 702 64.06 -30.64 23.98
C VAL A 702 65.26 -29.88 23.39
N SER A 703 65.24 -28.54 23.25
CA SER A 703 66.37 -27.80 22.64
C SER A 703 67.22 -26.95 23.60
N ARG A 704 67.26 -27.25 24.91
CA ARG A 704 68.18 -26.58 25.87
C ARG A 704 68.86 -27.54 26.87
N MET A 705 69.36 -28.68 26.39
CA MET A 705 70.33 -29.52 27.12
C MET A 705 71.34 -30.16 26.14
N GLN A 706 72.10 -29.33 25.43
CA GLN A 706 73.28 -29.78 24.65
C GLN A 706 74.51 -28.89 24.87
N HIS A 707 74.65 -28.31 26.06
CA HIS A 707 75.94 -27.81 26.54
C HIS A 707 76.14 -28.34 27.96
N LEU A 708 76.71 -29.55 28.06
CA LEU A 708 77.49 -30.09 29.18
C LEU A 708 77.62 -31.61 28.98
N ARG A 709 78.55 -32.04 28.11
CA ARG A 709 79.44 -33.20 28.27
C ARG A 709 80.23 -33.42 26.96
N LEU A 710 81.54 -33.50 27.15
CA LEU A 710 82.67 -33.66 26.22
C LEU A 710 83.19 -32.35 25.63
#